data_AF-A0A1R2CB38-F1
#
_entry.id   AF-A0A1R2CB38-F1
#
_cell.length_a   1.000
_cell.length_b   1.000
_cell.length_c   1.000
_cell.angle_alpha   90.00
_cell.angle_beta   90.00
_cell.angle_gamma   90.00
#
_symmetry.space_group_name_H-M   'P 1'
#
loop_
_entity.id
_entity.type
_entity.pdbx_description
1 polymer ?
#
loop_
_entity_poly.entity_id
_entity_poly.type
_entity_poly.pdbx_seq_one_letter_code
_entity_poly.pdbx_strand_id
1 'polypeptide(L)'
;MSHYSRDKLGKFSYDGISGLRNANESSSFYSRRGAPNQLKAQVLQGGLLRQVSPSSKALASYKASIMSPKSSSSDFFTTLVAQMRRIDENFTLEWTDETPLTQALNCLIQAINGIEHERSQCPDGYIPQEGEEYYEANENLAHFEELLKAKEEKLKNDEASLSREKQILSNEKDKIKRLKDHCLTLEKELREQKAELDAREKEDNEKINLIKEKLEREHQEIDEKRRALDRDTHEIEVIKAKLEDFSNSLIAEREELEIERSKIFEKTLEIDKEKWKIESEKAILEEKLIINNHLKEKIDEELIQIEYERAEILKSKIDLQSDSLKHSEYANDVESEKIALSELQNNLYNEKLALAEDRERLIQEEERITQILNELEDEKRKIFEERNNVEKDKQAVKEEREAVDEAWDEIEEKQGSQTGGKNPKNEDDYSHMLEELQNQIISYNKEVEAREKDLETKNLSLMQREEELERRNEDIQALEFSLLRAKRDLEELSLGTIPELETQSQHIQQILADLLAKRSEVDTGYNQLQAKIVEFERSKSSGAQSPQIQKLADELEVKMHKIKEREDELGELEIELEREKKENLSHALFLQRAQKEFEIECAKKEAEIQAATKKLEKLQAKLESAIMLMSSKENQLMNLKEILIDERNKLASPDLNDSRYRIASPNSFSMNDTPKE
;
A
#
# COMPACT_ATOMS: atom_id res chain seq x y z
N MET A 1 31.71 26.69 2.19
CA MET A 1 30.64 27.48 2.81
C MET A 1 29.47 26.56 3.08
N SER A 2 28.96 26.58 4.32
CA SER A 2 27.68 26.02 4.78
C SER A 2 27.47 24.50 4.66
N HIS A 3 28.04 23.75 5.61
CA HIS A 3 27.50 22.48 6.10
C HIS A 3 26.34 22.76 7.06
N TYR A 4 25.22 22.04 6.95
CA TYR A 4 24.33 21.82 8.09
C TYR A 4 23.85 20.36 8.12
N SER A 5 24.32 19.69 9.15
CA SER A 5 23.91 18.37 9.61
C SER A 5 22.47 18.36 10.10
N ARG A 6 21.78 17.23 9.91
CA ARG A 6 20.62 16.87 10.73
C ARG A 6 20.62 15.37 11.01
N ASP A 7 21.37 15.01 12.05
CA ASP A 7 21.23 13.75 12.77
C ASP A 7 20.08 13.83 13.78
N LYS A 8 19.59 12.64 14.14
CA LYS A 8 18.80 12.24 15.34
C LYS A 8 17.29 12.07 15.15
N LEU A 9 16.91 10.81 14.95
CA LEU A 9 15.78 10.08 15.53
C LEU A 9 16.20 8.60 15.43
N GLY A 10 16.58 7.90 16.49
CA GLY A 10 15.72 7.47 17.59
C GLY A 10 15.50 5.96 17.45
N LYS A 11 16.54 5.15 17.71
CA LYS A 11 16.44 3.68 17.75
C LYS A 11 15.87 3.27 19.12
N PHE A 12 14.65 2.73 19.14
CA PHE A 12 14.14 1.98 20.29
C PHE A 12 14.60 0.52 20.18
N SER A 13 15.40 0.10 21.16
CA SER A 13 15.74 -1.29 21.45
C SER A 13 14.69 -1.84 22.43
N TYR A 14 14.14 -3.01 22.14
CA TYR A 14 13.44 -3.83 23.13
C TYR A 14 14.30 -5.05 23.41
N ASP A 15 14.94 -5.03 24.58
CA ASP A 15 15.51 -6.23 25.20
C ASP A 15 14.35 -7.10 25.72
N GLY A 16 14.25 -8.32 25.18
CA GLY A 16 13.30 -9.34 25.59
C GLY A 16 14.04 -10.55 26.16
N ILE A 17 13.86 -10.73 27.47
CA ILE A 17 14.55 -11.67 28.36
C ILE A 17 14.40 -13.14 27.94
N SER A 18 15.52 -13.85 28.04
CA SER A 18 15.67 -15.29 27.94
C SER A 18 14.96 -16.07 29.05
N GLY A 19 14.15 -17.05 28.64
CA GLY A 19 14.31 -18.45 29.06
C GLY A 19 13.73 -18.91 30.39
N LEU A 20 12.68 -19.72 30.32
CA LEU A 20 12.50 -20.86 31.22
C LEU A 20 11.94 -22.06 30.45
N ARG A 21 12.63 -23.18 30.65
CA ARG A 21 12.37 -24.54 30.15
C ARG A 21 10.99 -25.05 30.59
N ASN A 22 10.38 -25.92 29.79
CA ASN A 22 10.15 -27.30 30.25
C ASN A 22 9.84 -28.28 29.12
N ALA A 23 10.29 -29.49 29.37
CA ALA A 23 10.43 -30.62 28.48
C ALA A 23 9.09 -31.15 27.96
N ASN A 24 9.11 -31.56 26.69
CA ASN A 24 8.05 -32.34 26.07
C ASN A 24 8.61 -33.76 25.89
N GLU A 25 8.13 -34.70 26.72
CA GLU A 25 8.33 -36.13 26.51
C GLU A 25 7.04 -36.74 25.94
N SER A 26 7.26 -37.37 24.79
CA SER A 26 6.50 -38.43 24.14
C SER A 26 5.65 -39.35 25.03
N SER A 27 4.43 -39.68 24.58
CA SER A 27 3.92 -41.06 24.60
C SER A 27 2.63 -41.21 23.78
N SER A 28 2.72 -42.05 22.75
CA SER A 28 1.65 -42.59 21.91
C SER A 28 0.89 -43.69 22.65
N PHE A 29 -0.43 -43.87 22.46
CA PHE A 29 -1.04 -45.21 22.36
C PHE A 29 -2.44 -45.20 21.72
N TYR A 30 -2.68 -46.28 20.97
CA TYR A 30 -3.83 -46.60 20.13
C TYR A 30 -5.11 -47.04 20.88
N SER A 31 -6.20 -47.01 20.12
CA SER A 31 -7.57 -47.49 20.37
C SER A 31 -7.73 -48.91 20.97
N ARG A 32 -8.84 -49.19 21.70
CA ARG A 32 -10.09 -49.85 21.20
C ARG A 32 -11.05 -50.35 22.31
N ARG A 33 -12.34 -50.28 21.96
CA ARG A 33 -13.54 -51.10 22.33
C ARG A 33 -14.27 -50.87 23.66
N GLY A 34 -15.60 -50.72 23.52
CA GLY A 34 -16.58 -51.49 24.32
C GLY A 34 -17.80 -50.70 24.83
N ALA A 35 -18.88 -50.65 24.03
CA ALA A 35 -20.26 -50.38 24.47
C ALA A 35 -20.77 -51.52 25.40
N PRO A 36 -21.98 -51.50 26.07
CA PRO A 36 -23.21 -50.81 25.61
C PRO A 36 -24.27 -50.39 26.68
N ASN A 37 -25.43 -49.94 26.15
CA ASN A 37 -26.81 -49.93 26.68
C ASN A 37 -27.30 -48.68 27.43
N GLN A 38 -28.13 -47.84 26.78
CA GLN A 38 -29.59 -47.90 26.57
C GLN A 38 -30.41 -47.32 27.76
N LEU A 39 -31.15 -46.22 27.54
CA LEU A 39 -32.61 -46.25 27.37
C LEU A 39 -33.20 -44.83 27.16
N LYS A 40 -34.21 -44.80 26.29
CA LYS A 40 -35.01 -43.66 25.84
C LYS A 40 -36.08 -43.27 26.88
N ALA A 41 -36.45 -41.99 26.86
CA ALA A 41 -37.65 -41.46 27.48
C ALA A 41 -38.90 -41.79 26.64
N GLN A 42 -39.99 -42.20 27.31
CA GLN A 42 -41.34 -42.20 26.75
C GLN A 42 -42.37 -41.88 27.84
N VAL A 43 -43.14 -40.83 27.54
CA VAL A 43 -44.52 -40.48 27.92
C VAL A 43 -45.32 -41.53 28.73
N LEU A 44 -46.02 -41.10 29.80
CA LEU A 44 -47.44 -41.45 30.04
C LEU A 44 -48.09 -40.63 31.18
N GLN A 45 -49.39 -40.39 30.97
CA GLN A 45 -50.37 -39.70 31.79
C GLN A 45 -50.70 -40.40 33.12
N GLY A 46 -51.18 -39.61 34.08
CA GLY A 46 -52.48 -39.84 34.73
C GLY A 46 -52.54 -40.69 36.01
N GLY A 47 -53.09 -40.08 37.06
CA GLY A 47 -54.08 -40.76 37.92
C GLY A 47 -53.71 -41.04 39.37
N LEU A 48 -54.36 -40.26 40.26
CA LEU A 48 -55.02 -40.65 41.51
C LEU A 48 -54.21 -41.02 42.78
N LEU A 49 -54.59 -40.29 43.84
CA LEU A 49 -54.78 -40.71 45.24
C LEU A 49 -53.57 -41.22 46.04
N ARG A 50 -53.09 -40.39 46.98
CA ARG A 50 -53.35 -40.62 48.42
C ARG A 50 -52.85 -39.47 49.29
N GLN A 51 -53.65 -39.22 50.32
CA GLN A 51 -53.38 -38.42 51.51
C GLN A 51 -51.99 -38.71 52.11
N VAL A 52 -51.32 -37.70 52.68
CA VAL A 52 -51.23 -37.45 54.15
C VAL A 52 -50.81 -36.00 54.37
N SER A 53 -51.47 -35.27 55.27
CA SER A 53 -51.03 -33.97 55.78
C SER A 53 -50.35 -34.15 57.14
N PRO A 54 -49.30 -33.38 57.48
CA PRO A 54 -48.93 -33.16 58.87
C PRO A 54 -49.48 -31.82 59.37
N SER A 55 -50.23 -31.96 60.46
CA SER A 55 -50.64 -31.00 61.48
C SER A 55 -49.62 -29.88 61.77
N SER A 56 -50.13 -28.65 61.85
CA SER A 56 -49.68 -27.61 62.80
C SER A 56 -50.75 -26.52 62.91
N LYS A 57 -51.63 -26.61 63.91
CA LYS A 57 -52.37 -25.45 64.44
C LYS A 57 -52.51 -25.59 65.95
N ALA A 58 -51.77 -24.75 66.65
CA ALA A 58 -52.04 -24.38 68.04
C ALA A 58 -52.55 -22.93 68.09
N LEU A 59 -53.52 -22.71 68.97
CA LEU A 59 -53.84 -21.47 69.68
C LEU A 59 -54.49 -20.28 68.93
N ALA A 60 -55.81 -20.17 69.10
CA ALA A 60 -56.52 -18.97 69.57
C ALA A 60 -57.94 -19.41 69.99
N SER A 61 -58.26 -19.42 71.28
CA SER A 61 -58.75 -18.29 72.09
C SER A 61 -60.23 -17.95 71.84
N TYR A 62 -61.05 -18.47 72.77
CA TYR A 62 -62.20 -17.86 73.42
C TYR A 62 -63.08 -16.88 72.61
N LYS A 63 -64.29 -17.37 72.27
CA LYS A 63 -65.52 -16.59 72.36
C LYS A 63 -66.49 -17.33 73.27
N ALA A 64 -66.78 -16.71 74.41
CA ALA A 64 -67.87 -17.11 75.30
C ALA A 64 -69.21 -16.99 74.55
N SER A 65 -70.02 -18.05 74.60
CA SER A 65 -71.43 -18.00 74.25
C SER A 65 -72.20 -18.91 75.21
N ILE A 66 -72.80 -18.24 76.20
CA ILE A 66 -74.12 -18.48 76.80
C ILE A 66 -74.51 -19.95 77.03
N MET A 67 -74.64 -20.27 78.31
CA MET A 67 -75.21 -21.49 78.86
C MET A 67 -76.54 -21.87 78.21
N SER A 68 -76.66 -23.14 77.81
CA SER A 68 -77.93 -23.86 77.80
C SER A 68 -77.68 -25.26 78.39
N PRO A 69 -78.28 -25.63 79.53
CA PRO A 69 -78.14 -26.97 80.06
C PRO A 69 -78.93 -27.94 79.16
N LYS A 70 -78.21 -28.85 78.49
CA LYS A 70 -78.82 -30.05 77.92
C LYS A 70 -79.15 -30.98 79.09
N SER A 71 -80.36 -30.84 79.62
CA SER A 71 -80.96 -31.82 80.52
C SER A 71 -81.08 -33.15 79.78
N SER A 72 -80.26 -34.10 80.19
CA SER A 72 -80.42 -35.53 79.91
C SER A 72 -81.83 -35.95 80.32
N SER A 73 -82.68 -36.31 79.36
CA SER A 73 -84.04 -36.82 79.62
C SER A 73 -84.05 -38.11 80.46
N SER A 74 -82.88 -38.74 80.65
CA SER A 74 -82.67 -39.93 81.48
C SER A 74 -82.84 -39.67 82.99
N ASP A 75 -82.45 -38.50 83.50
CA ASP A 75 -82.52 -38.22 84.95
C ASP A 75 -83.96 -37.90 85.41
N PHE A 76 -84.79 -37.34 84.51
CA PHE A 76 -86.17 -37.00 84.82
C PHE A 76 -87.04 -38.24 85.08
N PHE A 77 -87.00 -39.25 84.19
CA PHE A 77 -87.81 -40.47 84.36
C PHE A 77 -87.35 -41.33 85.53
N THR A 78 -86.04 -41.35 85.82
CA THR A 78 -85.50 -42.05 87.00
C THR A 78 -86.00 -41.42 88.30
N THR A 79 -86.02 -40.08 88.35
CA THR A 79 -86.56 -39.33 89.50
C THR A 79 -88.08 -39.50 89.60
N LEU A 80 -88.80 -39.50 88.47
CA LEU A 80 -90.25 -39.71 88.41
C LEU A 80 -90.62 -41.10 88.96
N VAL A 81 -89.96 -42.16 88.51
CA VAL A 81 -90.19 -43.53 89.00
C VAL A 81 -89.87 -43.63 90.50
N ALA A 82 -88.77 -43.02 90.96
CA ALA A 82 -88.42 -43.00 92.38
C ALA A 82 -89.45 -42.27 93.25
N GLN A 83 -90.07 -41.18 92.75
CA GLN A 83 -91.13 -40.47 93.46
C GLN A 83 -92.47 -41.23 93.41
N MET A 84 -92.82 -41.85 92.28
CA MET A 84 -94.07 -42.63 92.16
C MET A 84 -94.03 -43.92 92.98
N ARG A 85 -92.86 -44.56 93.15
CA ARG A 85 -92.69 -45.68 94.08
C ARG A 85 -92.90 -45.35 95.55
N ARG A 86 -92.85 -44.07 95.94
CA ARG A 86 -93.22 -43.66 97.31
C ARG A 86 -94.72 -43.69 97.54
N ILE A 87 -95.51 -43.72 96.48
CA ILE A 87 -96.98 -43.67 96.51
C ILE A 87 -97.55 -45.07 96.29
N ASP A 88 -97.02 -45.81 95.31
CA ASP A 88 -97.31 -47.22 95.07
C ASP A 88 -95.99 -47.98 94.92
N GLU A 89 -95.66 -48.83 95.89
CA GLU A 89 -94.38 -49.55 95.95
C GLU A 89 -94.16 -50.47 94.73
N ASN A 90 -95.26 -50.87 94.05
CA ASN A 90 -95.23 -51.70 92.85
C ASN A 90 -95.18 -50.89 91.54
N PHE A 91 -95.08 -49.56 91.61
CA PHE A 91 -95.07 -48.73 90.41
C PHE A 91 -93.84 -49.01 89.53
N THR A 92 -94.12 -49.46 88.31
CA THR A 92 -93.16 -49.65 87.22
C THR A 92 -93.64 -48.93 85.97
N LEU A 93 -92.74 -48.18 85.34
CA LEU A 93 -93.03 -47.47 84.10
C LEU A 93 -93.00 -48.47 82.93
N GLU A 94 -94.14 -48.77 82.33
CA GLU A 94 -94.24 -49.63 81.16
C GLU A 94 -94.30 -48.79 79.90
N TRP A 95 -93.52 -49.10 78.86
CA TRP A 95 -93.58 -48.35 77.60
C TRP A 95 -94.70 -48.90 76.71
N THR A 96 -95.94 -48.59 77.07
CA THR A 96 -97.17 -48.87 76.29
C THR A 96 -97.61 -47.61 75.52
N ASP A 97 -98.75 -47.65 74.84
CA ASP A 97 -99.27 -46.52 74.04
C ASP A 97 -99.64 -45.28 74.90
N GLU A 98 -99.64 -45.40 76.23
CA GLU A 98 -99.84 -44.28 77.17
C GLU A 98 -98.51 -43.62 77.54
N THR A 99 -98.44 -42.27 77.53
CA THR A 99 -97.21 -41.57 77.89
C THR A 99 -96.82 -41.82 79.36
N PRO A 100 -95.51 -41.84 79.70
CA PRO A 100 -95.02 -41.97 81.07
C PRO A 100 -95.67 -41.01 82.08
N LEU A 101 -96.03 -39.81 81.62
CA LEU A 101 -96.70 -38.80 82.43
C LEU A 101 -98.15 -39.21 82.74
N THR A 102 -98.84 -39.82 81.77
CA THR A 102 -100.19 -40.38 81.91
C THR A 102 -100.22 -41.51 82.93
N GLN A 103 -99.23 -42.41 82.90
CA GLN A 103 -99.12 -43.52 83.86
C GLN A 103 -98.86 -43.02 85.29
N ALA A 104 -97.99 -42.02 85.45
CA ALA A 104 -97.76 -41.36 86.75
C ALA A 104 -99.02 -40.64 87.25
N LEU A 105 -99.78 -39.99 86.35
CA LEU A 105 -101.04 -39.34 86.69
C LEU A 105 -102.10 -40.35 87.14
N ASN A 106 -102.21 -41.50 86.47
CA ASN A 106 -103.13 -42.58 86.83
C ASN A 106 -102.78 -43.20 88.19
N CYS A 107 -101.50 -43.38 88.50
CA CYS A 107 -101.04 -43.84 89.81
C CYS A 107 -101.40 -42.83 90.92
N LEU A 108 -101.20 -41.53 90.69
CA LEU A 108 -101.65 -40.48 91.60
C LEU A 108 -103.17 -40.46 91.78
N ILE A 109 -103.95 -40.65 90.72
CA ILE A 109 -105.41 -40.73 90.78
C ILE A 109 -105.86 -41.95 91.59
N GLN A 110 -105.22 -43.11 91.42
CA GLN A 110 -105.50 -44.31 92.22
C GLN A 110 -105.16 -44.10 93.70
N ALA A 111 -104.04 -43.44 94.01
CA ALA A 111 -103.66 -43.13 95.38
C ALA A 111 -104.61 -42.12 96.03
N ILE A 112 -105.04 -41.09 95.31
CA ILE A 112 -106.04 -40.12 95.78
C ILE A 112 -107.38 -40.83 96.01
N ASN A 113 -107.81 -41.71 95.11
CA ASN A 113 -109.01 -42.52 95.30
C ASN A 113 -108.87 -43.49 96.48
N GLY A 114 -107.67 -44.02 96.75
CA GLY A 114 -107.35 -44.82 97.93
C GLY A 114 -107.47 -44.01 99.22
N ILE A 115 -106.92 -42.81 99.26
CA ILE A 115 -107.06 -41.87 100.40
C ILE A 115 -108.53 -41.44 100.59
N GLU A 116 -109.29 -41.21 99.51
CA GLU A 116 -110.73 -40.91 99.60
C GLU A 116 -111.56 -42.14 100.04
N HIS A 117 -111.14 -43.36 99.70
CA HIS A 117 -111.79 -44.60 100.14
C HIS A 117 -111.46 -44.93 101.61
N GLU A 118 -110.22 -44.67 102.06
CA GLU A 118 -109.80 -44.81 103.47
C GLU A 118 -110.41 -43.73 104.37
N ARG A 119 -110.62 -42.50 103.85
CA ARG A 119 -111.41 -41.47 104.56
C ARG A 119 -112.86 -41.84 104.78
N SER A 120 -113.40 -42.78 103.99
CA SER A 120 -114.80 -43.21 104.07
C SER A 120 -115.03 -44.35 105.08
N GLN A 121 -113.98 -44.87 105.73
CA GLN A 121 -114.08 -45.96 106.71
C GLN A 121 -113.05 -45.84 107.85
N CYS A 122 -113.18 -44.85 108.73
CA CYS A 122 -112.98 -45.08 110.18
C CYS A 122 -113.45 -43.90 111.04
N PRO A 123 -113.90 -44.17 112.29
CA PRO A 123 -114.74 -43.28 113.09
C PRO A 123 -113.98 -42.45 114.14
N ASP A 124 -114.50 -41.24 114.33
CA ASP A 124 -114.70 -40.48 115.57
C ASP A 124 -113.58 -40.39 116.64
N GLY A 125 -113.01 -39.19 116.75
CA GLY A 125 -112.78 -38.49 118.03
C GLY A 125 -111.54 -38.86 118.85
N TYR A 126 -110.58 -37.92 118.97
CA TYR A 126 -110.21 -37.30 120.26
C TYR A 126 -109.19 -36.14 120.09
N ILE A 127 -109.54 -34.97 120.62
CA ILE A 127 -108.66 -33.83 120.95
C ILE A 127 -108.37 -33.93 122.45
N PRO A 128 -107.21 -33.48 122.97
CA PRO A 128 -107.31 -32.47 124.03
C PRO A 128 -106.24 -31.36 123.99
N GLN A 129 -106.74 -30.15 124.23
CA GLN A 129 -106.07 -28.95 124.69
C GLN A 129 -105.68 -29.03 126.17
N GLU A 130 -104.65 -28.25 126.51
CA GLU A 130 -104.45 -27.40 127.71
C GLU A 130 -104.49 -27.99 129.13
N GLY A 131 -103.52 -27.50 129.93
CA GLY A 131 -103.87 -26.91 131.24
C GLY A 131 -103.25 -27.55 132.48
N GLU A 132 -102.21 -26.88 132.99
CA GLU A 132 -101.87 -26.61 134.40
C GLU A 132 -101.86 -27.74 135.45
N GLU A 133 -100.71 -27.91 136.12
CA GLU A 133 -100.66 -27.98 137.59
C GLU A 133 -99.25 -27.70 138.14
N TYR A 134 -99.19 -26.72 139.05
CA TYR A 134 -98.17 -26.40 140.06
C TYR A 134 -97.69 -27.67 140.81
N TYR A 135 -96.45 -27.92 141.25
CA TYR A 135 -95.36 -27.15 141.89
C TYR A 135 -94.03 -27.92 141.70
N GLU A 136 -92.95 -27.26 141.27
CA GLU A 136 -91.52 -27.51 141.64
C GLU A 136 -90.60 -26.66 140.73
N ALA A 137 -90.56 -25.35 140.97
CA ALA A 137 -89.80 -24.39 140.17
C ALA A 137 -88.99 -23.44 141.06
N ASN A 138 -87.71 -23.73 141.29
CA ASN A 138 -86.76 -22.69 141.73
C ASN A 138 -85.27 -22.95 141.43
N GLU A 139 -84.83 -24.15 141.04
CA GLU A 139 -83.41 -24.40 140.66
C GLU A 139 -83.17 -24.51 139.14
N ASN A 140 -84.19 -24.84 138.34
CA ASN A 140 -84.02 -25.01 136.90
C ASN A 140 -84.10 -23.70 136.08
N LEU A 141 -84.71 -22.64 136.62
CA LEU A 141 -84.90 -21.37 135.89
C LEU A 141 -83.56 -20.63 135.68
N ALA A 142 -82.72 -20.59 136.71
CA ALA A 142 -81.40 -19.94 136.65
C ALA A 142 -80.49 -20.62 135.61
N HIS A 143 -80.54 -21.95 135.52
CA HIS A 143 -79.77 -22.70 134.51
C HIS A 143 -80.22 -22.38 133.08
N PHE A 144 -81.54 -22.26 132.83
CA PHE A 144 -82.04 -21.88 131.52
C PHE A 144 -81.72 -20.43 131.16
N GLU A 145 -81.74 -19.51 132.12
CA GLU A 145 -81.42 -18.09 131.90
C GLU A 145 -79.93 -17.90 131.57
N GLU A 146 -79.03 -18.60 132.26
CA GLU A 146 -77.60 -18.62 131.97
C GLU A 146 -77.30 -19.26 130.60
N LEU A 147 -78.02 -20.34 130.26
CA LEU A 147 -77.94 -20.99 128.95
C LEU A 147 -78.44 -20.08 127.82
N LEU A 148 -79.52 -19.32 128.05
CA LEU A 148 -80.07 -18.36 127.10
C LEU A 148 -79.09 -17.22 126.84
N LYS A 149 -78.51 -16.66 127.90
CA LYS A 149 -77.50 -15.59 127.79
C LYS A 149 -76.24 -16.08 127.06
N ALA A 150 -75.78 -17.30 127.34
CA ALA A 150 -74.68 -17.92 126.61
C ALA A 150 -75.01 -18.18 125.13
N LYS A 151 -76.27 -18.49 124.81
CA LYS A 151 -76.77 -18.65 123.43
C LYS A 151 -76.90 -17.32 122.71
N GLU A 152 -77.37 -16.27 123.36
CA GLU A 152 -77.41 -14.90 122.83
C GLU A 152 -76.01 -14.34 122.57
N GLU A 153 -75.07 -14.57 123.49
CA GLU A 153 -73.68 -14.17 123.30
C GLU A 153 -73.01 -14.95 122.17
N LYS A 154 -73.29 -16.25 122.03
CA LYS A 154 -72.90 -17.03 120.85
C LYS A 154 -73.52 -16.49 119.57
N LEU A 155 -74.81 -16.20 119.56
CA LEU A 155 -75.49 -15.64 118.38
C LEU A 155 -74.88 -14.31 117.96
N LYS A 156 -74.59 -13.43 118.92
CA LYS A 156 -73.95 -12.13 118.68
C LYS A 156 -72.53 -12.29 118.13
N ASN A 157 -71.78 -13.27 118.64
CA ASN A 157 -70.46 -13.62 118.12
C ASN A 157 -70.53 -14.21 116.71
N ASP A 158 -71.50 -15.07 116.44
CA ASP A 158 -71.76 -15.67 115.13
C ASP A 158 -72.21 -14.59 114.12
N GLU A 159 -73.06 -13.64 114.52
CA GLU A 159 -73.50 -12.51 113.70
C GLU A 159 -72.36 -11.53 113.38
N ALA A 160 -71.48 -11.27 114.35
CA ALA A 160 -70.26 -10.51 114.12
C ALA A 160 -69.28 -11.26 113.19
N SER A 161 -69.16 -12.59 113.34
CA SER A 161 -68.35 -13.44 112.47
C SER A 161 -68.89 -13.44 111.04
N LEU A 162 -70.20 -13.62 110.87
CA LEU A 162 -70.90 -13.54 109.59
C LEU A 162 -70.75 -12.17 108.93
N SER A 163 -70.80 -11.09 109.70
CA SER A 163 -70.58 -9.73 109.17
C SER A 163 -69.16 -9.54 108.67
N ARG A 164 -68.15 -10.06 109.39
CA ARG A 164 -66.75 -10.04 108.93
C ARG A 164 -66.57 -10.91 107.67
N GLU A 165 -67.15 -12.10 107.65
CA GLU A 165 -67.10 -13.01 106.50
C GLU A 165 -67.77 -12.40 105.27
N LYS A 166 -68.93 -11.75 105.43
CA LYS A 166 -69.59 -11.00 104.37
C LYS A 166 -68.73 -9.85 103.83
N GLN A 167 -68.01 -9.13 104.71
CA GLN A 167 -67.09 -8.08 104.29
C GLN A 167 -65.89 -8.66 103.51
N ILE A 168 -65.33 -9.79 103.95
CA ILE A 168 -64.26 -10.51 103.25
C ILE A 168 -64.75 -10.97 101.87
N LEU A 169 -65.91 -11.62 101.80
CA LEU A 169 -66.53 -12.06 100.55
C LEU A 169 -66.82 -10.89 99.60
N SER A 170 -67.24 -9.74 100.14
CA SER A 170 -67.42 -8.51 99.33
C SER A 170 -66.09 -8.04 98.73
N ASN A 171 -65.03 -7.98 99.54
CA ASN A 171 -63.70 -7.58 99.08
C ASN A 171 -63.12 -8.58 98.05
N GLU A 172 -63.32 -9.88 98.27
CA GLU A 172 -62.92 -10.93 97.34
C GLU A 172 -63.69 -10.87 96.02
N LYS A 173 -65.01 -10.61 96.08
CA LYS A 173 -65.84 -10.40 94.89
C LYS A 173 -65.33 -9.22 94.07
N ASP A 174 -64.97 -8.11 94.70
CA ASP A 174 -64.40 -6.94 94.01
C ASP A 174 -62.99 -7.23 93.45
N LYS A 175 -62.19 -8.04 94.14
CA LYS A 175 -60.88 -8.51 93.63
C LYS A 175 -61.05 -9.42 92.41
N ILE A 176 -61.98 -10.37 92.47
CA ILE A 176 -62.32 -11.27 91.35
C ILE A 176 -62.85 -10.47 90.16
N LYS A 177 -63.71 -9.47 90.40
CA LYS A 177 -64.21 -8.58 89.34
C LYS A 177 -63.05 -7.84 88.66
N ARG A 178 -62.15 -7.22 89.42
CA ARG A 178 -60.95 -6.54 88.87
C ARG A 178 -60.05 -7.50 88.09
N LEU A 179 -59.81 -8.71 88.60
CA LEU A 179 -59.02 -9.72 87.89
C LEU A 179 -59.70 -10.17 86.60
N LYS A 180 -61.02 -10.35 86.61
CA LYS A 180 -61.80 -10.70 85.42
C LYS A 180 -61.71 -9.60 84.35
N ASP A 181 -61.89 -8.34 84.76
CA ASP A 181 -61.79 -7.18 83.85
C ASP A 181 -60.36 -7.05 83.29
N HIS A 182 -59.34 -7.33 84.11
CA HIS A 182 -57.95 -7.38 83.66
C HIS A 182 -57.69 -8.52 82.66
N CYS A 183 -58.18 -9.74 82.92
CA CYS A 183 -58.08 -10.86 81.98
C CYS A 183 -58.78 -10.55 80.64
N LEU A 184 -59.97 -9.92 80.66
CA LEU A 184 -60.66 -9.50 79.45
C LEU A 184 -59.87 -8.47 78.65
N THR A 185 -59.17 -7.56 79.34
CA THR A 185 -58.29 -6.56 78.70
C THR A 185 -57.09 -7.25 78.05
N LEU A 186 -56.40 -8.14 78.77
CA LEU A 186 -55.28 -8.92 78.21
C LEU A 186 -55.70 -9.81 77.03
N GLU A 187 -56.88 -10.43 77.08
CA GLU A 187 -57.41 -11.22 75.96
C GLU A 187 -57.68 -10.34 74.73
N LYS A 188 -58.12 -9.10 74.93
CA LYS A 188 -58.30 -8.13 73.86
C LYS A 188 -56.96 -7.70 73.27
N GLU A 189 -56.00 -7.32 74.11
CA GLU A 189 -54.64 -6.95 73.69
C GLU A 189 -53.96 -8.09 72.91
N LEU A 190 -54.06 -9.33 73.40
CA LEU A 190 -53.50 -10.51 72.72
C LEU A 190 -54.16 -10.76 71.36
N ARG A 191 -55.47 -10.51 71.25
CA ARG A 191 -56.20 -10.62 69.97
C ARG A 191 -55.76 -9.54 68.98
N GLU A 192 -55.53 -8.32 69.46
CA GLU A 192 -55.05 -7.19 68.65
C GLU A 192 -53.61 -7.43 68.19
N GLN A 193 -52.70 -7.85 69.08
CA GLN A 193 -51.32 -8.20 68.73
C GLN A 193 -51.25 -9.35 67.72
N LYS A 194 -52.11 -10.36 67.87
CA LYS A 194 -52.19 -11.45 66.90
C LYS A 194 -52.64 -10.96 65.52
N ALA A 195 -53.66 -10.10 65.48
CA ALA A 195 -54.13 -9.53 64.21
C ALA A 195 -53.07 -8.63 63.55
N GLU A 196 -52.30 -7.88 64.34
CA GLU A 196 -51.18 -7.07 63.85
C GLU A 196 -50.05 -7.93 63.28
N LEU A 197 -49.67 -9.02 63.97
CA LEU A 197 -48.68 -9.97 63.46
C LEU A 197 -49.15 -10.65 62.15
N ASP A 198 -50.40 -11.10 62.09
CA ASP A 198 -50.97 -11.69 60.87
C ASP A 198 -50.99 -10.68 59.70
N ALA A 199 -51.18 -9.39 59.98
CA ALA A 199 -51.13 -8.33 58.96
C ALA A 199 -49.69 -8.07 58.48
N ARG A 200 -48.72 -7.98 59.41
CA ARG A 200 -47.30 -7.83 59.05
C ARG A 200 -46.78 -9.03 58.27
N GLU A 201 -47.13 -10.25 58.66
CA GLU A 201 -46.74 -11.46 57.93
C GLU A 201 -47.29 -11.47 56.49
N LYS A 202 -48.52 -10.99 56.27
CA LYS A 202 -49.08 -10.84 54.91
C LYS A 202 -48.30 -9.80 54.10
N GLU A 203 -48.04 -8.64 54.67
CA GLU A 203 -47.27 -7.58 54.01
C GLU A 203 -45.85 -8.05 53.65
N ASP A 204 -45.18 -8.76 54.55
CA ASP A 204 -43.84 -9.30 54.30
C ASP A 204 -43.88 -10.41 53.24
N ASN A 205 -44.91 -11.27 53.24
CA ASN A 205 -45.10 -12.27 52.18
C ASN A 205 -45.33 -11.63 50.81
N GLU A 206 -46.09 -10.53 50.73
CA GLU A 206 -46.28 -9.76 49.50
C GLU A 206 -44.96 -9.15 49.02
N LYS A 207 -44.17 -8.54 49.92
CA LYS A 207 -42.83 -8.03 49.60
C LYS A 207 -41.89 -9.13 49.11
N ILE A 208 -41.89 -10.28 49.77
CA ILE A 208 -41.08 -11.44 49.36
C ILE A 208 -41.49 -11.93 47.97
N ASN A 209 -42.79 -11.98 47.66
CA ASN A 209 -43.27 -12.38 46.34
C ASN A 209 -42.86 -11.38 45.24
N LEU A 210 -42.96 -10.08 45.50
CA LEU A 210 -42.48 -9.04 44.57
C LEU A 210 -40.97 -9.15 44.32
N ILE A 211 -40.18 -9.41 45.36
CA ILE A 211 -38.73 -9.62 45.24
C ILE A 211 -38.44 -10.88 44.40
N LYS A 212 -39.15 -11.99 44.65
CA LYS A 212 -39.00 -13.22 43.88
C LYS A 212 -39.33 -13.02 42.40
N GLU A 213 -40.42 -12.32 42.09
CA GLU A 213 -40.81 -12.01 40.72
C GLU A 213 -39.78 -11.11 40.02
N LYS A 214 -39.21 -10.14 40.74
CA LYS A 214 -38.13 -9.29 40.21
C LYS A 214 -36.86 -10.10 39.92
N LEU A 215 -36.46 -10.98 40.83
CA LEU A 215 -35.31 -11.88 40.66
C LEU A 215 -35.51 -12.83 39.48
N GLU A 216 -36.70 -13.39 39.30
CA GLU A 216 -37.03 -14.26 38.17
C GLU A 216 -36.90 -13.52 36.84
N ARG A 217 -37.38 -12.27 36.76
CA ARG A 217 -37.20 -11.42 35.57
C ARG A 217 -35.73 -11.11 35.29
N GLU A 218 -34.95 -10.77 36.32
CA GLU A 218 -33.51 -10.53 36.17
C GLU A 218 -32.76 -11.79 35.72
N HIS A 219 -33.13 -12.98 36.22
CA HIS A 219 -32.56 -14.24 35.76
C HIS A 219 -32.87 -14.52 34.29
N GLN A 220 -34.12 -14.31 33.86
CA GLN A 220 -34.50 -14.46 32.45
C GLN A 220 -33.73 -13.49 31.54
N GLU A 221 -33.57 -12.24 31.97
CA GLU A 221 -32.78 -11.24 31.23
C GLU A 221 -31.30 -11.63 31.13
N ILE A 222 -30.71 -12.16 32.20
CA ILE A 222 -29.33 -12.67 32.20
C ILE A 222 -29.17 -13.85 31.24
N ASP A 223 -30.13 -14.78 31.22
CA ASP A 223 -30.10 -15.92 30.32
C ASP A 223 -30.25 -15.51 28.84
N GLU A 224 -31.07 -14.50 28.55
CA GLU A 224 -31.17 -13.91 27.22
C GLU A 224 -29.87 -13.23 26.78
N LYS A 225 -29.26 -12.44 27.67
CA LYS A 225 -27.93 -11.83 27.42
C LYS A 225 -26.85 -12.88 27.22
N ARG A 226 -26.89 -13.99 27.96
CA ARG A 226 -25.97 -15.13 27.78
C ARG A 226 -26.14 -15.76 26.39
N ARG A 227 -27.38 -16.04 25.97
CA ARG A 227 -27.65 -16.59 24.63
C ARG A 227 -27.24 -15.63 23.51
N ALA A 228 -27.38 -14.31 23.71
CA ALA A 228 -26.88 -13.32 22.77
C ALA A 228 -25.34 -13.37 22.68
N LEU A 229 -24.66 -13.36 23.82
CA LEU A 229 -23.20 -13.44 23.88
C LEU A 229 -22.65 -14.74 23.27
N ASP A 230 -23.34 -15.87 23.44
CA ASP A 230 -22.94 -17.13 22.81
C ASP A 230 -23.03 -17.07 21.27
N ARG A 231 -24.03 -16.35 20.73
CA ARG A 231 -24.15 -16.11 19.28
C ARG A 231 -23.02 -15.20 18.78
N ASP A 232 -22.78 -14.09 19.47
CA ASP A 232 -21.71 -13.15 19.11
C ASP A 232 -20.34 -13.84 19.16
N THR A 233 -20.12 -14.69 20.16
CA THR A 233 -18.88 -15.50 20.28
C THR A 233 -18.71 -16.42 19.08
N HIS A 234 -19.78 -17.10 18.64
CA HIS A 234 -19.74 -17.95 17.47
C HIS A 234 -19.49 -17.16 16.17
N GLU A 235 -20.11 -15.98 16.02
CA GLU A 235 -19.87 -15.10 14.88
C GLU A 235 -18.42 -14.61 14.82
N ILE A 236 -17.84 -14.25 15.96
CA ILE A 236 -16.42 -13.89 16.07
C ILE A 236 -15.52 -15.05 15.68
N GLU A 237 -15.81 -16.29 16.09
CA GLU A 237 -15.06 -17.48 15.68
C GLU A 237 -15.12 -17.70 14.16
N VAL A 238 -16.30 -17.52 13.55
CA VAL A 238 -16.47 -17.63 12.09
C VAL A 238 -15.68 -16.53 11.36
N ILE A 239 -15.71 -15.29 11.86
CA ILE A 239 -14.94 -14.18 11.29
C ILE A 239 -13.43 -14.45 11.43
N LYS A 240 -12.98 -14.98 12.57
CA LYS A 240 -11.59 -15.33 12.81
C LYS A 240 -11.10 -16.42 11.85
N ALA A 241 -11.90 -17.47 11.63
CA ALA A 241 -11.58 -18.52 10.65
C ALA A 241 -11.46 -17.95 9.22
N LYS A 242 -12.38 -17.09 8.81
CA LYS A 242 -12.30 -16.41 7.50
C LYS A 242 -11.05 -15.55 7.37
N LEU A 243 -10.70 -14.80 8.42
CA LEU A 243 -9.48 -13.98 8.46
C LEU A 243 -8.21 -14.83 8.34
N GLU A 244 -8.19 -16.00 8.98
CA GLU A 244 -7.08 -16.96 8.86
C GLU A 244 -6.97 -17.52 7.43
N ASP A 245 -8.10 -17.89 6.81
CA ASP A 245 -8.14 -18.32 5.40
C ASP A 245 -7.63 -17.22 4.45
N PHE A 246 -8.08 -15.96 4.65
CA PHE A 246 -7.60 -14.82 3.88
C PHE A 246 -6.10 -14.58 4.09
N SER A 247 -5.60 -14.68 5.32
CA SER A 247 -4.17 -14.56 5.63
C SER A 247 -3.36 -15.64 4.92
N ASN A 248 -3.82 -16.88 4.93
CA ASN A 248 -3.15 -17.99 4.25
C ASN A 248 -3.17 -17.81 2.72
N SER A 249 -4.28 -17.31 2.16
CA SER A 249 -4.37 -16.98 0.74
C SER A 249 -3.38 -15.89 0.33
N LEU A 250 -3.22 -14.83 1.14
CA LEU A 250 -2.25 -13.76 0.88
C LEU A 250 -0.80 -14.24 0.97
N ILE A 251 -0.51 -15.17 1.89
CA ILE A 251 0.82 -15.78 1.99
C ILE A 251 1.13 -16.58 0.72
N ALA A 252 0.18 -17.39 0.23
CA ALA A 252 0.34 -18.16 -0.98
C ALA A 252 0.54 -17.27 -2.23
N GLU A 253 -0.27 -16.20 -2.37
CA GLU A 253 -0.12 -15.23 -3.46
C GLU A 253 1.25 -14.52 -3.42
N ARG A 254 1.73 -14.17 -2.22
CA ARG A 254 3.07 -13.59 -2.04
C ARG A 254 4.18 -14.56 -2.46
N GLU A 255 4.04 -15.85 -2.15
CA GLU A 255 5.01 -16.87 -2.56
C GLU A 255 5.03 -17.06 -4.08
N GLU A 256 3.85 -17.05 -4.73
CA GLU A 256 3.73 -17.12 -6.19
C GLU A 256 4.39 -15.92 -6.87
N LEU A 257 4.15 -14.71 -6.37
CA LEU A 257 4.79 -13.49 -6.87
C LEU A 257 6.32 -13.51 -6.71
N GLU A 258 6.86 -14.08 -5.62
CA GLU A 258 8.31 -14.21 -5.46
C GLU A 258 8.91 -15.22 -6.45
N ILE A 259 8.18 -16.30 -6.77
CA ILE A 259 8.55 -17.25 -7.81
C ILE A 259 8.55 -16.57 -9.19
N GLU A 260 7.51 -15.79 -9.52
CA GLU A 260 7.46 -15.03 -10.77
C GLU A 260 8.58 -14.00 -10.87
N ARG A 261 8.84 -13.25 -9.80
CA ARG A 261 9.95 -12.30 -9.71
C ARG A 261 11.30 -12.99 -9.97
N SER A 262 11.51 -14.18 -9.40
CA SER A 262 12.71 -14.97 -9.63
C SER A 262 12.85 -15.41 -11.10
N LYS A 263 11.75 -15.85 -11.74
CA LYS A 263 11.72 -16.20 -13.17
C LYS A 263 12.02 -15.00 -14.07
N ILE A 264 11.47 -13.82 -13.74
CA ILE A 264 11.75 -12.58 -14.48
C ILE A 264 13.21 -12.19 -14.36
N PHE A 265 13.79 -12.31 -13.15
CA PHE A 265 15.21 -12.06 -12.94
C PHE A 265 16.10 -13.00 -13.76
N GLU A 266 15.77 -14.30 -13.80
CA GLU A 266 16.50 -15.28 -14.62
C GLU A 266 16.42 -14.96 -16.12
N LYS A 267 15.23 -14.63 -16.64
CA LYS A 267 15.06 -14.19 -18.03
C LYS A 267 15.85 -12.91 -18.35
N THR A 268 15.88 -11.96 -17.42
CA THR A 268 16.66 -10.71 -17.58
C THR A 268 18.15 -11.02 -17.71
N LEU A 269 18.66 -11.93 -16.87
CA LEU A 269 20.04 -12.36 -16.92
C LEU A 269 20.39 -13.11 -18.20
N GLU A 270 19.46 -13.87 -18.78
CA GLU A 270 19.65 -14.52 -20.09
C GLU A 270 19.67 -13.52 -21.25
N ILE A 271 18.77 -12.52 -21.23
CA ILE A 271 18.77 -11.42 -22.20
C ILE A 271 20.10 -10.65 -22.15
N ASP A 272 20.62 -10.39 -20.94
CA ASP A 272 21.91 -9.71 -20.79
C ASP A 272 23.06 -10.52 -21.40
N LYS A 273 23.07 -11.86 -21.24
CA LYS A 273 24.06 -12.73 -21.90
C LYS A 273 23.95 -12.68 -23.42
N GLU A 274 22.73 -12.76 -23.96
CA GLU A 274 22.51 -12.66 -25.41
C GLU A 274 22.96 -11.31 -25.96
N LYS A 275 22.67 -10.22 -25.22
CA LYS A 275 23.14 -8.87 -25.56
C LYS A 275 24.66 -8.78 -25.60
N TRP A 276 25.35 -9.34 -24.61
CA TRP A 276 26.83 -9.42 -24.60
C TRP A 276 27.38 -10.23 -25.78
N LYS A 277 26.70 -11.32 -26.15
CA LYS A 277 27.08 -12.14 -27.30
C LYS A 277 26.92 -11.36 -28.63
N ILE A 278 25.79 -10.68 -28.80
CA ILE A 278 25.52 -9.84 -29.99
C ILE A 278 26.54 -8.71 -30.09
N GLU A 279 26.87 -8.03 -28.99
CA GLU A 279 27.87 -6.95 -29.00
C GLU A 279 29.27 -7.47 -29.38
N SER A 280 29.63 -8.67 -28.91
CA SER A 280 30.88 -9.34 -29.30
C SER A 280 30.90 -9.70 -30.79
N GLU A 281 29.80 -10.26 -31.31
CA GLU A 281 29.67 -10.58 -32.75
C GLU A 281 29.72 -9.31 -33.62
N LYS A 282 29.10 -8.22 -33.15
CA LYS A 282 29.14 -6.91 -33.81
C LYS A 282 30.56 -6.36 -33.88
N ALA A 283 31.33 -6.42 -32.79
CA ALA A 283 32.73 -5.99 -32.77
C ALA A 283 33.59 -6.79 -33.77
N ILE A 284 33.40 -8.11 -33.85
CA ILE A 284 34.09 -8.96 -34.83
C ILE A 284 33.72 -8.58 -36.27
N LEU A 285 32.44 -8.28 -36.54
CA LEU A 285 32.00 -7.85 -37.86
C LEU A 285 32.56 -6.48 -38.25
N GLU A 286 32.66 -5.55 -37.31
CA GLU A 286 33.26 -4.23 -37.51
C GLU A 286 34.77 -4.36 -37.84
N GLU A 287 35.50 -5.22 -37.13
CA GLU A 287 36.89 -5.53 -37.45
C GLU A 287 37.04 -6.14 -38.86
N LYS A 288 36.17 -7.09 -39.22
CA LYS A 288 36.15 -7.67 -40.57
C LYS A 288 35.86 -6.62 -41.65
N LEU A 289 34.98 -5.66 -41.37
CA LEU A 289 34.67 -4.56 -42.29
C LEU A 289 35.89 -3.66 -42.51
N ILE A 290 36.61 -3.32 -41.44
CA ILE A 290 37.86 -2.53 -41.52
C ILE A 290 38.90 -3.28 -42.36
N ILE A 291 39.11 -4.57 -42.12
CA ILE A 291 40.04 -5.40 -42.91
C ILE A 291 39.62 -5.44 -44.38
N ASN A 292 38.32 -5.62 -44.66
CA ASN A 292 37.82 -5.66 -46.03
C ASN A 292 38.06 -4.34 -46.77
N ASN A 293 37.76 -3.21 -46.12
CA ASN A 293 38.03 -1.88 -46.67
C ASN A 293 39.52 -1.68 -46.95
N HIS A 294 40.40 -2.08 -46.02
CA HIS A 294 41.84 -1.99 -46.23
C HIS A 294 42.34 -2.87 -47.40
N LEU A 295 41.79 -4.08 -47.55
CA LEU A 295 42.11 -4.95 -48.69
C LEU A 295 41.61 -4.35 -50.00
N LYS A 296 40.43 -3.71 -50.00
CA LYS A 296 39.89 -3.02 -51.17
C LYS A 296 40.78 -1.84 -51.57
N GLU A 297 41.20 -1.01 -50.62
CA GLU A 297 42.15 0.08 -50.85
C GLU A 297 43.46 -0.43 -51.46
N LYS A 298 44.03 -1.52 -50.94
CA LYS A 298 45.23 -2.14 -51.51
C LYS A 298 45.03 -2.64 -52.95
N ILE A 299 43.88 -3.24 -53.23
CA ILE A 299 43.55 -3.68 -54.60
C ILE A 299 43.46 -2.47 -55.53
N ASP A 300 42.84 -1.38 -55.09
CA ASP A 300 42.73 -0.16 -55.88
C ASP A 300 44.13 0.47 -56.13
N GLU A 301 45.02 0.47 -55.12
CA GLU A 301 46.43 0.88 -55.27
C GLU A 301 47.19 0.00 -56.27
N GLU A 302 47.05 -1.33 -56.19
CA GLU A 302 47.68 -2.26 -57.12
C GLU A 302 47.12 -2.09 -58.55
N LEU A 303 45.83 -1.81 -58.72
CA LEU A 303 45.24 -1.53 -60.02
C LEU A 303 45.82 -0.24 -60.64
N ILE A 304 45.95 0.84 -59.86
CA ILE A 304 46.59 2.07 -60.30
C ILE A 304 48.05 1.81 -60.71
N GLN A 305 48.77 1.02 -59.92
CA GLN A 305 50.15 0.64 -60.22
C GLN A 305 50.26 -0.16 -61.53
N ILE A 306 49.37 -1.14 -61.74
CA ILE A 306 49.31 -1.92 -62.99
C ILE A 306 48.98 -1.01 -64.18
N GLU A 307 48.08 -0.05 -64.04
CA GLU A 307 47.77 0.93 -65.08
C GLU A 307 48.98 1.80 -65.44
N TYR A 308 49.75 2.23 -64.42
CA TYR A 308 50.99 2.97 -64.63
C TYR A 308 52.03 2.13 -65.39
N GLU A 309 52.29 0.91 -64.95
CA GLU A 309 53.21 -0.02 -65.61
C GLU A 309 52.78 -0.31 -67.06
N ARG A 310 51.46 -0.47 -67.29
CA ARG A 310 50.92 -0.65 -68.64
C ARG A 310 51.16 0.56 -69.52
N ALA A 311 51.01 1.78 -69.01
CA ALA A 311 51.32 3.01 -69.74
C ALA A 311 52.81 3.12 -70.07
N GLU A 312 53.68 2.72 -69.14
CA GLU A 312 55.13 2.71 -69.33
C GLU A 312 55.57 1.68 -70.38
N ILE A 313 55.01 0.47 -70.34
CA ILE A 313 55.23 -0.55 -71.38
C ILE A 313 54.74 -0.05 -72.74
N LEU A 314 53.58 0.63 -72.80
CA LEU A 314 53.05 1.18 -74.04
C LEU A 314 54.01 2.24 -74.62
N LYS A 315 54.54 3.13 -73.77
CA LYS A 315 55.54 4.13 -74.16
C LYS A 315 56.80 3.46 -74.71
N SER A 316 57.36 2.50 -73.98
CA SER A 316 58.53 1.72 -74.43
C SER A 316 58.28 1.02 -75.76
N LYS A 317 57.08 0.48 -75.98
CA LYS A 317 56.67 -0.11 -77.27
C LYS A 317 56.66 0.91 -78.40
N ILE A 318 56.17 2.14 -78.17
CA ILE A 318 56.19 3.22 -79.17
C ILE A 318 57.63 3.62 -79.49
N ASP A 319 58.48 3.77 -78.47
CA ASP A 319 59.90 4.12 -78.64
C ASP A 319 60.63 3.06 -79.47
N LEU A 320 60.42 1.77 -79.17
CA LEU A 320 60.98 0.65 -79.94
C LEU A 320 60.47 0.62 -81.39
N GLN A 321 59.19 0.94 -81.63
CA GLN A 321 58.67 1.05 -83.00
C GLN A 321 59.32 2.21 -83.78
N SER A 322 59.51 3.36 -83.12
CA SER A 322 60.25 4.49 -83.68
C SER A 322 61.69 4.11 -84.04
N ASP A 323 62.39 3.43 -83.14
CA ASP A 323 63.77 3.01 -83.41
C ASP A 323 63.86 1.92 -84.47
N SER A 324 62.88 1.01 -84.54
CA SER A 324 62.76 0.06 -85.64
C SER A 324 62.56 0.76 -87.00
N LEU A 325 61.79 1.85 -87.06
CA LEU A 325 61.63 2.65 -88.27
C LEU A 325 62.95 3.33 -88.66
N LYS A 326 63.64 3.96 -87.71
CA LYS A 326 64.97 4.55 -87.95
C LYS A 326 65.97 3.51 -88.44
N HIS A 327 65.98 2.31 -87.86
CA HIS A 327 66.83 1.22 -88.35
C HIS A 327 66.47 0.78 -89.77
N SER A 328 65.19 0.78 -90.13
CA SER A 328 64.77 0.52 -91.51
C SER A 328 65.23 1.63 -92.47
N GLU A 329 65.18 2.89 -92.05
CA GLU A 329 65.70 4.03 -92.83
C GLU A 329 67.20 3.88 -93.04
N TYR A 330 67.98 3.64 -91.97
CA TYR A 330 69.43 3.38 -92.09
C TYR A 330 69.75 2.17 -92.97
N ALA A 331 68.95 1.10 -92.90
CA ALA A 331 69.14 -0.06 -93.76
C ALA A 331 68.90 0.27 -95.25
N ASN A 332 67.90 1.10 -95.54
CA ASN A 332 67.64 1.58 -96.90
C ASN A 332 68.76 2.50 -97.39
N ASP A 333 69.27 3.39 -96.53
CA ASP A 333 70.40 4.26 -96.85
C ASP A 333 71.65 3.44 -97.17
N VAL A 334 71.98 2.45 -96.34
CA VAL A 334 73.11 1.53 -96.59
C VAL A 334 72.93 0.75 -97.89
N GLU A 335 71.73 0.26 -98.20
CA GLU A 335 71.49 -0.42 -99.48
C GLU A 335 71.64 0.55 -100.67
N SER A 336 71.20 1.80 -100.52
CA SER A 336 71.40 2.83 -101.54
C SER A 336 72.90 3.15 -101.77
N GLU A 337 73.69 3.24 -100.70
CA GLU A 337 75.15 3.41 -100.79
C GLU A 337 75.82 2.21 -101.44
N LYS A 338 75.37 1.00 -101.14
CA LYS A 338 75.87 -0.25 -101.74
C LYS A 338 75.55 -0.31 -103.24
N ILE A 339 74.37 0.14 -103.67
CA ILE A 339 74.03 0.29 -105.09
C ILE A 339 74.97 1.30 -105.74
N ALA A 340 75.14 2.49 -105.15
CA ALA A 340 76.05 3.53 -105.66
C ALA A 340 77.50 3.03 -105.75
N LEU A 341 77.98 2.27 -104.76
CA LEU A 341 79.30 1.62 -104.79
C LEU A 341 79.41 0.59 -105.91
N SER A 342 78.36 -0.21 -106.14
CA SER A 342 78.32 -1.18 -107.24
C SER A 342 78.37 -0.49 -108.61
N GLU A 343 77.68 0.64 -108.76
CA GLU A 343 77.73 1.47 -109.98
C GLU A 343 79.14 2.04 -110.19
N LEU A 344 79.77 2.55 -109.14
CA LEU A 344 81.17 3.00 -109.15
C LEU A 344 82.14 1.89 -109.54
N GLN A 345 81.98 0.68 -108.99
CA GLN A 345 82.79 -0.48 -109.36
C GLN A 345 82.63 -0.86 -110.83
N ASN A 346 81.39 -0.84 -111.35
CA ASN A 346 81.12 -1.11 -112.77
C ASN A 346 81.75 -0.03 -113.67
N ASN A 347 81.65 1.25 -113.29
CA ASN A 347 82.28 2.34 -114.01
C ASN A 347 83.81 2.16 -114.05
N LEU A 348 84.42 1.79 -112.92
CA LEU A 348 85.86 1.56 -112.83
C LEU A 348 86.29 0.32 -113.64
N TYR A 349 85.46 -0.73 -113.68
CA TYR A 349 85.70 -1.87 -114.56
C TYR A 349 85.67 -1.47 -116.04
N ASN A 350 84.67 -0.68 -116.45
CA ASN A 350 84.56 -0.17 -117.81
C ASN A 350 85.74 0.75 -118.18
N GLU A 351 86.18 1.60 -117.25
CA GLU A 351 87.36 2.47 -117.44
C GLU A 351 88.66 1.65 -117.58
N LYS A 352 88.83 0.59 -116.76
CA LYS A 352 89.95 -0.35 -116.92
C LYS A 352 89.94 -1.04 -118.27
N LEU A 353 88.75 -1.41 -118.77
CA LEU A 353 88.60 -2.02 -120.08
C LEU A 353 89.00 -1.02 -121.19
N ALA A 354 88.51 0.21 -121.12
CA ALA A 354 88.88 1.28 -122.06
C ALA A 354 90.39 1.57 -122.05
N LEU A 355 91.01 1.62 -120.86
CA LEU A 355 92.46 1.77 -120.72
C LEU A 355 93.24 0.59 -121.30
N ALA A 356 92.72 -0.64 -121.19
CA ALA A 356 93.33 -1.81 -121.81
C ALA A 356 93.26 -1.74 -123.34
N GLU A 357 92.13 -1.28 -123.90
CA GLU A 357 91.99 -1.01 -125.34
C GLU A 357 92.95 0.08 -125.82
N ASP A 358 93.12 1.16 -125.05
CA ASP A 358 94.08 2.22 -125.37
C ASP A 358 95.53 1.74 -125.28
N ARG A 359 95.85 0.88 -124.31
CA ARG A 359 97.17 0.25 -124.22
C ARG A 359 97.46 -0.66 -125.40
N GLU A 360 96.47 -1.42 -125.87
CA GLU A 360 96.58 -2.25 -127.08
C GLU A 360 96.81 -1.38 -128.32
N ARG A 361 96.08 -0.26 -128.45
CA ARG A 361 96.32 0.73 -129.51
C ARG A 361 97.73 1.29 -129.49
N LEU A 362 98.26 1.59 -128.29
CA LEU A 362 99.64 2.05 -128.13
C LEU A 362 100.66 0.99 -128.55
N ILE A 363 100.44 -0.28 -128.20
CA ILE A 363 101.32 -1.38 -128.64
C ILE A 363 101.31 -1.50 -130.17
N GLN A 364 100.14 -1.42 -130.80
CA GLN A 364 100.03 -1.43 -132.26
C GLN A 364 100.76 -0.24 -132.89
N GLU A 365 100.70 0.94 -132.28
CA GLU A 365 101.43 2.12 -132.75
C GLU A 365 102.94 1.99 -132.52
N GLU A 366 103.40 1.41 -131.41
CA GLU A 366 104.81 1.05 -131.18
C GLU A 366 105.33 0.04 -132.23
N GLU A 367 104.53 -0.98 -132.57
CA GLU A 367 104.85 -1.94 -133.64
C GLU A 367 104.96 -1.23 -134.99
N ARG A 368 104.05 -0.29 -135.27
CA ARG A 368 104.06 0.54 -136.49
C ARG A 368 105.32 1.40 -136.57
N ILE A 369 105.71 2.03 -135.46
CA ILE A 369 106.97 2.79 -135.34
C ILE A 369 108.18 1.87 -135.58
N THR A 370 108.16 0.66 -135.01
CA THR A 370 109.24 -0.33 -135.21
C THR A 370 109.35 -0.74 -136.68
N GLN A 371 108.22 -0.85 -137.37
CA GLN A 371 108.16 -1.13 -138.80
C GLN A 371 108.79 0.00 -139.63
N ILE A 372 108.45 1.26 -139.32
CA ILE A 372 109.05 2.45 -139.95
C ILE A 372 110.57 2.51 -139.68
N LEU A 373 111.02 2.16 -138.48
CA LEU A 373 112.45 2.13 -138.15
C LEU A 373 113.22 1.07 -138.96
N ASN A 374 112.62 -0.11 -139.18
CA ASN A 374 113.22 -1.14 -140.04
C ASN A 374 113.27 -0.70 -141.51
N GLU A 375 112.22 -0.02 -142.02
CA GLU A 375 112.22 0.56 -143.37
C GLU A 375 113.33 1.60 -143.53
N LEU A 376 113.54 2.45 -142.52
CA LEU A 376 114.66 3.40 -142.46
C LEU A 376 116.03 2.71 -142.47
N GLU A 377 116.19 1.57 -141.79
CA GLU A 377 117.44 0.81 -141.81
C GLU A 377 117.73 0.16 -143.18
N ASP A 378 116.70 -0.27 -143.89
CA ASP A 378 116.83 -0.79 -145.26
C ASP A 378 117.12 0.32 -146.27
N GLU A 379 116.54 1.51 -146.12
CA GLU A 379 116.95 2.70 -146.89
C GLU A 379 118.40 3.08 -146.61
N LYS A 380 118.85 3.03 -145.35
CA LYS A 380 120.23 3.29 -144.96
C LYS A 380 121.21 2.31 -145.60
N ARG A 381 120.79 1.06 -145.84
CA ARG A 381 121.57 0.01 -146.53
C ARG A 381 121.68 0.26 -148.03
N LYS A 382 120.60 0.70 -148.69
CA LYS A 382 120.62 1.13 -150.11
C LYS A 382 121.52 2.34 -150.34
N ILE A 383 121.49 3.33 -149.45
CA ILE A 383 122.36 4.52 -149.50
C ILE A 383 123.85 4.14 -149.38
N PHE A 384 124.18 3.07 -148.64
CA PHE A 384 125.57 2.61 -148.48
C PHE A 384 126.11 1.92 -149.75
N GLU A 385 125.24 1.26 -150.54
CA GLU A 385 125.62 0.63 -151.81
C GLU A 385 125.74 1.63 -152.97
N GLU A 386 124.93 2.70 -152.98
CA GLU A 386 125.02 3.79 -153.95
C GLU A 386 126.28 4.65 -153.77
N ARG A 387 126.77 4.79 -152.53
CA ARG A 387 127.97 5.59 -152.20
C ARG A 387 129.28 5.00 -152.72
N ASN A 388 129.34 3.70 -153.03
CA ASN A 388 130.58 3.01 -153.42
C ASN A 388 130.85 2.99 -154.94
N ASN A 389 129.88 3.41 -155.77
CA ASN A 389 129.99 3.45 -157.24
C ASN A 389 130.18 4.86 -157.83
N VAL A 390 130.16 5.92 -157.02
CA VAL A 390 130.19 7.34 -157.48
C VAL A 390 131.57 8.02 -157.34
N GLU A 391 132.57 7.37 -156.72
CA GLU A 391 133.92 7.94 -156.53
C GLU A 391 134.84 7.84 -157.77
N LYS A 392 134.34 7.37 -158.93
CA LYS A 392 135.16 7.12 -160.14
C LYS A 392 135.03 8.09 -161.31
N ASP A 393 134.06 9.00 -161.35
CA ASP A 393 133.97 9.98 -162.46
C ASP A 393 133.66 11.41 -161.97
N LYS A 394 134.71 12.00 -161.40
CA LYS A 394 135.26 13.35 -161.61
C LYS A 394 134.44 14.37 -162.42
N GLN A 395 134.44 15.59 -161.89
CA GLN A 395 134.86 16.80 -162.62
C GLN A 395 134.07 17.14 -163.91
N ALA A 396 132.83 17.60 -163.78
CA ALA A 396 132.19 18.45 -164.78
C ALA A 396 131.04 19.25 -164.15
N VAL A 397 131.11 20.60 -164.22
CA VAL A 397 129.98 21.55 -164.19
C VAL A 397 129.33 21.73 -162.81
N LYS A 398 129.55 22.79 -162.01
CA LYS A 398 129.68 24.24 -162.27
C LYS A 398 128.44 24.84 -162.94
N GLU A 399 127.66 25.57 -162.14
CA GLU A 399 126.55 26.47 -162.53
C GLU A 399 125.17 25.82 -162.70
N GLU A 400 124.39 25.81 -161.61
CA GLU A 400 123.05 26.38 -161.50
C GLU A 400 122.73 26.44 -160.00
N ARG A 401 122.89 27.62 -159.38
CA ARG A 401 121.79 28.54 -159.05
C ARG A 401 120.79 27.86 -158.11
N GLU A 402 120.82 28.12 -156.80
CA GLU A 402 120.53 29.42 -156.18
C GLU A 402 119.16 29.93 -156.61
N ALA A 403 118.35 30.27 -155.61
CA ALA A 403 117.02 30.85 -155.69
C ALA A 403 115.92 29.79 -155.88
N VAL A 404 114.81 29.77 -155.16
CA VAL A 404 113.96 30.83 -154.55
C VAL A 404 112.57 30.16 -154.65
N ASP A 405 111.60 30.34 -153.80
CA ASP A 405 111.45 30.93 -152.49
C ASP A 405 110.12 30.32 -152.03
N GLU A 406 110.02 30.24 -150.71
CA GLU A 406 108.79 30.59 -150.00
C GLU A 406 107.93 31.62 -150.74
N ALA A 407 106.65 31.32 -150.95
CA ALA A 407 105.62 32.32 -150.69
C ALA A 407 104.25 31.65 -150.64
N TRP A 408 103.60 31.67 -149.47
CA TRP A 408 102.45 32.57 -149.16
C TRP A 408 101.13 31.85 -149.49
N ASP A 409 100.06 31.90 -148.72
CA ASP A 409 99.63 32.71 -147.58
C ASP A 409 98.28 32.07 -147.14
N GLU A 410 97.69 32.28 -145.96
CA GLU A 410 97.32 33.56 -145.35
C GLU A 410 96.76 33.22 -143.92
N ILE A 411 97.37 33.69 -142.82
CA ILE A 411 96.91 34.82 -141.93
C ILE A 411 95.91 34.35 -140.82
N GLU A 412 95.88 34.74 -139.52
CA GLU A 412 96.38 35.83 -138.62
C GLU A 412 96.21 35.28 -137.16
N GLU A 413 97.05 35.49 -136.13
CA GLU A 413 97.40 36.67 -135.30
C GLU A 413 96.63 36.83 -133.94
N LYS A 414 97.44 36.81 -132.85
CA LYS A 414 97.43 37.48 -131.52
C LYS A 414 96.35 37.35 -130.41
N GLN A 415 96.95 37.35 -129.21
CA GLN A 415 96.54 37.55 -127.82
C GLN A 415 95.41 38.56 -127.50
N GLY A 416 94.66 38.25 -126.43
CA GLY A 416 94.43 39.17 -125.29
C GLY A 416 93.11 39.97 -125.21
N SER A 417 92.30 39.66 -124.18
CA SER A 417 91.30 40.51 -123.49
C SER A 417 89.88 40.74 -124.09
N GLN A 418 88.89 40.18 -123.36
CA GLN A 418 87.59 40.75 -122.93
C GLN A 418 86.50 41.28 -123.92
N THR A 419 85.24 40.84 -123.66
CA THR A 419 83.89 41.34 -124.11
C THR A 419 83.46 41.00 -125.55
N GLY A 420 82.20 40.65 -125.94
CA GLY A 420 80.89 40.42 -125.33
C GLY A 420 79.77 40.35 -126.42
N GLY A 421 78.63 39.67 -126.16
CA GLY A 421 77.33 39.79 -126.87
C GLY A 421 76.80 38.49 -127.54
N LYS A 422 75.54 38.00 -127.38
CA LYS A 422 74.23 38.63 -127.11
C LYS A 422 73.19 37.65 -126.47
N ASN A 423 72.55 38.08 -125.36
CA ASN A 423 71.12 38.06 -124.91
C ASN A 423 70.05 37.02 -125.40
N PRO A 424 68.89 36.82 -124.68
CA PRO A 424 68.38 37.55 -123.49
C PRO A 424 67.70 36.73 -122.35
N LYS A 425 67.41 37.43 -121.24
CA LYS A 425 66.45 37.14 -120.12
C LYS A 425 66.82 36.04 -119.12
N ASN A 426 66.90 36.43 -117.85
CA ASN A 426 66.20 35.82 -116.69
C ASN A 426 66.55 36.61 -115.41
N GLU A 427 66.22 37.90 -115.37
CA GLU A 427 65.97 38.60 -114.09
C GLU A 427 64.64 38.12 -113.46
N ASP A 428 63.81 37.39 -114.23
CA ASP A 428 62.58 36.75 -113.77
C ASP A 428 62.84 35.58 -112.80
N ASP A 429 63.97 34.87 -112.86
CA ASP A 429 64.16 33.66 -112.02
C ASP A 429 64.46 33.97 -110.55
N TYR A 430 65.23 35.02 -110.25
CA TYR A 430 65.45 35.46 -108.86
C TYR A 430 64.23 36.18 -108.30
N SER A 431 63.51 36.94 -109.15
CA SER A 431 62.26 37.59 -108.76
C SER A 431 61.18 36.54 -108.50
N HIS A 432 61.09 35.48 -109.31
CA HIS A 432 60.17 34.36 -109.12
C HIS A 432 60.54 33.53 -107.88
N MET A 433 61.82 33.28 -107.60
CA MET A 433 62.24 32.54 -106.40
C MET A 433 62.00 33.33 -105.11
N LEU A 434 62.22 34.65 -105.13
CA LEU A 434 61.87 35.54 -104.01
C LEU A 434 60.36 35.66 -103.83
N GLU A 435 59.59 35.74 -104.93
CA GLU A 435 58.13 35.75 -104.90
C GLU A 435 57.56 34.42 -104.41
N GLU A 436 58.17 33.29 -104.76
CA GLU A 436 57.81 31.95 -104.27
C GLU A 436 58.12 31.77 -102.77
N LEU A 437 59.28 32.22 -102.29
CA LEU A 437 59.62 32.26 -100.86
C LEU A 437 58.67 33.18 -100.09
N GLN A 438 58.34 34.35 -100.63
CA GLN A 438 57.40 35.28 -100.02
C GLN A 438 55.98 34.71 -99.99
N ASN A 439 55.55 34.00 -101.04
CA ASN A 439 54.29 33.28 -101.08
C ASN A 439 54.25 32.09 -100.10
N GLN A 440 55.37 31.37 -99.92
CA GLN A 440 55.49 30.32 -98.91
C GLN A 440 55.39 30.90 -97.49
N ILE A 441 56.06 32.01 -97.19
CA ILE A 441 55.97 32.69 -95.90
C ILE A 441 54.53 33.17 -95.63
N ILE A 442 53.86 33.74 -96.64
CA ILE A 442 52.45 34.13 -96.52
C ILE A 442 51.55 32.91 -96.30
N SER A 443 51.81 31.79 -96.98
CA SER A 443 51.06 30.54 -96.80
C SER A 443 51.25 29.98 -95.39
N TYR A 444 52.48 29.93 -94.87
CA TYR A 444 52.76 29.48 -93.51
C TYR A 444 52.13 30.40 -92.46
N ASN A 445 52.21 31.72 -92.64
CA ASN A 445 51.57 32.65 -91.72
C ASN A 445 50.04 32.45 -91.69
N LYS A 446 49.41 32.26 -92.86
CA LYS A 446 47.97 31.94 -92.93
C LYS A 446 47.63 30.59 -92.27
N GLU A 447 48.49 29.59 -92.44
CA GLU A 447 48.31 28.28 -91.78
C GLU A 447 48.46 28.39 -90.25
N VAL A 448 49.43 29.18 -89.77
CA VAL A 448 49.63 29.46 -88.34
C VAL A 448 48.44 30.21 -87.76
N GLU A 449 47.97 31.29 -88.42
CA GLU A 449 46.77 32.03 -88.00
C GLU A 449 45.53 31.12 -87.96
N ALA A 450 45.37 30.21 -88.93
CA ALA A 450 44.28 29.24 -88.93
C ALA A 450 44.39 28.25 -87.75
N ARG A 451 45.59 27.76 -87.43
CA ARG A 451 45.83 26.88 -86.29
C ARG A 451 45.62 27.60 -84.95
N GLU A 452 46.04 28.85 -84.83
CA GLU A 452 45.79 29.68 -83.65
C GLU A 452 44.29 29.86 -83.42
N LYS A 453 43.55 30.20 -84.48
CA LYS A 453 42.09 30.32 -84.42
C LYS A 453 41.38 29.02 -84.04
N ASP A 454 41.84 27.88 -84.57
CA ASP A 454 41.32 26.56 -84.21
C ASP A 454 41.62 26.21 -82.74
N LEU A 455 42.82 26.56 -82.26
CA LEU A 455 43.19 26.38 -80.85
C LEU A 455 42.37 27.27 -79.92
N GLU A 456 42.14 28.54 -80.27
CA GLU A 456 41.26 29.45 -79.53
C GLU A 456 39.83 28.90 -79.45
N THR A 457 39.31 28.40 -80.57
CA THR A 457 37.96 27.81 -80.63
C THR A 457 37.86 26.54 -79.76
N LYS A 458 38.89 25.67 -79.80
CA LYS A 458 38.97 24.50 -78.92
C LYS A 458 39.08 24.89 -77.45
N ASN A 459 39.87 25.90 -77.11
CA ASN A 459 40.04 26.38 -75.75
C ASN A 459 38.71 26.94 -75.19
N LEU A 460 37.99 27.72 -76.00
CA LEU A 460 36.66 28.22 -75.63
C LEU A 460 35.65 27.07 -75.41
N SER A 461 35.67 26.06 -76.27
CA SER A 461 34.81 24.88 -76.10
C SER A 461 35.17 24.05 -74.86
N LEU A 462 36.45 23.97 -74.49
CA LEU A 462 36.90 23.30 -73.27
C LEU A 462 36.45 24.06 -72.03
N MET A 463 36.62 25.38 -72.02
CA MET A 463 36.16 26.25 -70.92
C MET A 463 34.64 26.11 -70.70
N GLN A 464 33.84 26.14 -71.77
CA GLN A 464 32.39 25.92 -71.68
C GLN A 464 32.03 24.55 -71.11
N ARG A 465 32.80 23.51 -71.49
CA ARG A 465 32.60 22.15 -70.98
C ARG A 465 33.00 22.03 -69.51
N GLU A 466 34.05 22.73 -69.08
CA GLU A 466 34.47 22.81 -67.68
C GLU A 466 33.39 23.47 -66.82
N GLU A 467 32.86 24.62 -67.25
CA GLU A 467 31.73 25.28 -66.57
C GLU A 467 30.46 24.41 -66.53
N GLU A 468 30.20 23.60 -67.56
CA GLU A 468 29.08 22.65 -67.56
C GLU A 468 29.30 21.50 -66.58
N LEU A 469 30.53 20.98 -66.49
CA LEU A 469 30.89 19.93 -65.55
C LEU A 469 30.85 20.43 -64.11
N GLU A 470 31.28 21.67 -63.85
CA GLU A 470 31.23 22.28 -62.52
C GLU A 470 29.77 22.44 -62.06
N ARG A 471 28.87 22.95 -62.92
CA ARG A 471 27.43 23.00 -62.64
C ARG A 471 26.83 21.62 -62.37
N ARG A 472 27.19 20.60 -63.17
CA ARG A 472 26.74 19.22 -62.91
C ARG A 472 27.25 18.67 -61.58
N ASN A 473 28.47 19.04 -61.18
CA ASN A 473 29.03 18.64 -59.91
C ASN A 473 28.28 19.28 -58.73
N GLU A 474 27.93 20.55 -58.84
CA GLU A 474 27.05 21.24 -57.86
C GLU A 474 25.68 20.56 -57.76
N ASP A 475 25.07 20.20 -58.89
CA ASP A 475 23.79 19.47 -58.92
C ASP A 475 23.91 18.10 -58.24
N ILE A 476 25.01 17.37 -58.48
CA ILE A 476 25.28 16.08 -57.83
C ILE A 476 25.43 16.26 -56.32
N GLN A 477 26.18 17.26 -55.86
CA GLN A 477 26.32 17.55 -54.43
C GLN A 477 24.97 17.91 -53.78
N ALA A 478 24.11 18.65 -54.48
CA ALA A 478 22.76 18.96 -54.00
C ALA A 478 21.88 17.71 -53.91
N LEU A 479 22.01 16.77 -54.86
CA LEU A 479 21.33 15.47 -54.83
C LEU A 479 21.84 14.59 -53.69
N GLU A 480 23.15 14.54 -53.45
CA GLU A 480 23.74 13.80 -52.34
C GLU A 480 23.23 14.31 -51.00
N PHE A 481 23.18 15.64 -50.81
CA PHE A 481 22.63 16.24 -49.59
C PHE A 481 21.14 15.90 -49.41
N SER A 482 20.37 15.92 -50.50
CA SER A 482 18.95 15.56 -50.49
C SER A 482 18.73 14.08 -50.16
N LEU A 483 19.57 13.19 -50.69
CA LEU A 483 19.56 11.76 -50.38
C LEU A 483 19.95 11.47 -48.94
N LEU A 484 20.97 12.16 -48.40
CA LEU A 484 21.36 12.07 -46.99
C LEU A 484 20.24 12.50 -46.06
N ARG A 485 19.50 13.56 -46.42
CA ARG A 485 18.32 13.99 -45.67
C ARG A 485 17.22 12.95 -45.72
N ALA A 486 16.85 12.47 -46.91
CA ALA A 486 15.83 11.44 -47.07
C ALA A 486 16.17 10.14 -46.33
N LYS A 487 17.45 9.75 -46.31
CA LYS A 487 17.95 8.61 -45.53
C LYS A 487 17.72 8.83 -44.02
N ARG A 488 18.06 10.00 -43.50
CA ARG A 488 17.82 10.34 -42.08
C ARG A 488 16.33 10.29 -41.73
N ASP A 489 15.49 10.87 -42.58
CA ASP A 489 14.04 10.88 -42.38
C ASP A 489 13.47 9.44 -42.39
N LEU A 490 13.99 8.57 -43.26
CA LEU A 490 13.66 7.13 -43.27
C LEU A 490 14.15 6.40 -42.02
N GLU A 491 15.36 6.69 -41.55
CA GLU A 491 15.90 6.13 -40.30
C GLU A 491 15.02 6.54 -39.10
N GLU A 492 14.62 7.81 -39.01
CA GLU A 492 13.71 8.33 -37.98
C GLU A 492 12.33 7.65 -38.02
N LEU A 493 11.75 7.48 -39.22
CA LEU A 493 10.52 6.71 -39.41
C LEU A 493 10.68 5.25 -38.97
N SER A 494 11.78 4.60 -39.36
CA SER A 494 12.01 3.18 -39.09
C SER A 494 12.32 2.86 -37.64
N LEU A 495 13.04 3.74 -36.95
CA LEU A 495 13.50 3.52 -35.58
C LEU A 495 12.60 4.19 -34.54
N GLY A 496 11.86 5.24 -34.91
CA GLY A 496 10.95 5.96 -34.03
C GLY A 496 9.49 5.61 -34.28
N THR A 497 8.96 6.09 -35.41
CA THR A 497 7.50 6.06 -35.64
C THR A 497 6.95 4.64 -35.84
N ILE A 498 7.63 3.78 -36.59
CA ILE A 498 7.14 2.41 -36.85
C ILE A 498 7.07 1.58 -35.55
N PRO A 499 8.11 1.51 -34.71
CA PRO A 499 8.05 0.77 -33.45
C PRO A 499 6.99 1.33 -32.48
N GLU A 500 6.80 2.65 -32.43
CA GLU A 500 5.73 3.26 -31.64
C GLU A 500 4.35 2.81 -32.14
N LEU A 501 4.11 2.82 -33.45
CA LEU A 501 2.87 2.34 -34.05
C LEU A 501 2.65 0.84 -33.81
N GLU A 502 3.70 0.02 -33.87
CA GLU A 502 3.63 -1.40 -33.54
C GLU A 502 3.25 -1.61 -32.07
N THR A 503 3.86 -0.85 -31.17
CA THR A 503 3.55 -0.89 -29.73
C THR A 503 2.09 -0.47 -29.48
N GLN A 504 1.62 0.60 -30.13
CA GLN A 504 0.22 1.03 -30.07
C GLN A 504 -0.72 -0.03 -30.65
N SER A 505 -0.36 -0.67 -31.76
CA SER A 505 -1.14 -1.76 -32.35
C SER A 505 -1.25 -2.96 -31.41
N GLN A 506 -0.16 -3.36 -30.76
CA GLN A 506 -0.16 -4.42 -29.75
C GLN A 506 -1.04 -4.05 -28.54
N HIS A 507 -1.00 -2.80 -28.09
CA HIS A 507 -1.87 -2.33 -27.01
C HIS A 507 -3.36 -2.39 -27.39
N ILE A 508 -3.70 -1.98 -28.61
CA ILE A 508 -5.08 -2.10 -29.13
C ILE A 508 -5.51 -3.57 -29.21
N GLN A 509 -4.62 -4.47 -29.66
CA GLN A 509 -4.90 -5.91 -29.70
C GLN A 509 -5.16 -6.49 -28.29
N GLN A 510 -4.40 -6.05 -27.29
CA GLN A 510 -4.64 -6.45 -25.90
C GLN A 510 -5.99 -5.96 -25.39
N ILE A 511 -6.33 -4.68 -25.62
CA ILE A 511 -7.64 -4.12 -25.24
C ILE A 511 -8.78 -4.91 -25.91
N LEU A 512 -8.63 -5.27 -27.19
CA LEU A 512 -9.63 -6.08 -27.89
C LEU A 512 -9.79 -7.48 -27.26
N ALA A 513 -8.68 -8.12 -26.87
CA ALA A 513 -8.73 -9.41 -26.18
C ALA A 513 -9.46 -9.31 -24.82
N ASP A 514 -9.16 -8.28 -24.03
CA ASP A 514 -9.80 -8.04 -22.74
C ASP A 514 -11.31 -7.75 -22.89
N LEU A 515 -11.69 -6.95 -23.89
CA LEU A 515 -13.10 -6.67 -24.20
C LEU A 515 -13.85 -7.93 -24.63
N LEU A 516 -13.23 -8.81 -25.43
CA LEU A 516 -13.82 -10.08 -25.82
C LEU A 516 -14.00 -11.02 -24.62
N ALA A 517 -13.01 -11.08 -23.71
CA ALA A 517 -13.12 -11.84 -22.48
C ALA A 517 -14.28 -11.31 -21.61
N LYS A 518 -14.36 -9.99 -21.39
CA LYS A 518 -15.45 -9.36 -20.63
C LYS A 518 -16.82 -9.58 -21.25
N ARG A 519 -16.91 -9.54 -22.59
CA ARG A 519 -18.16 -9.90 -23.28
C ARG A 519 -18.58 -11.34 -22.98
N SER A 520 -17.64 -12.29 -22.99
CA SER A 520 -17.94 -13.69 -22.66
C SER A 520 -18.40 -13.88 -21.20
N GLU A 521 -17.84 -13.12 -20.26
CA GLU A 521 -18.30 -13.10 -18.86
C GLU A 521 -19.75 -12.59 -18.76
N VAL A 522 -20.07 -11.52 -19.49
CA VAL A 522 -21.44 -10.98 -19.53
C VAL A 522 -22.41 -11.97 -20.16
N ASP A 523 -22.05 -12.59 -21.28
CA ASP A 523 -22.89 -13.59 -21.95
C ASP A 523 -23.15 -14.82 -21.04
N THR A 524 -22.12 -15.28 -20.32
CA THR A 524 -22.29 -16.37 -19.34
C THR A 524 -23.16 -15.97 -18.16
N GLY A 525 -22.97 -14.76 -17.61
CA GLY A 525 -23.84 -14.21 -16.56
C GLY A 525 -25.30 -14.05 -16.99
N TYR A 526 -25.53 -13.57 -18.22
CA TYR A 526 -26.85 -13.45 -18.83
C TYR A 526 -27.54 -14.82 -18.95
N ASN A 527 -26.82 -15.82 -19.47
CA ASN A 527 -27.35 -17.18 -19.59
C ASN A 527 -27.70 -17.80 -18.23
N GLN A 528 -26.88 -17.58 -17.20
CA GLN A 528 -27.18 -18.02 -15.84
C GLN A 528 -28.44 -17.37 -15.27
N LEU A 529 -28.62 -16.07 -15.50
CA LEU A 529 -29.81 -15.34 -15.07
C LEU A 529 -31.07 -15.85 -15.78
N GLN A 530 -30.98 -16.06 -17.10
CA GLN A 530 -32.06 -16.62 -17.90
C GLN A 530 -32.47 -18.02 -17.39
N ALA A 531 -31.50 -18.88 -17.05
CA ALA A 531 -31.78 -20.19 -16.46
C ALA A 531 -32.53 -20.08 -15.12
N LYS A 532 -32.10 -19.18 -14.24
CA LYS A 532 -32.78 -18.91 -12.96
C LYS A 532 -34.21 -18.39 -13.15
N ILE A 533 -34.44 -17.53 -14.14
CA ILE A 533 -35.78 -17.03 -14.48
C ILE A 533 -36.68 -18.20 -14.90
N VAL A 534 -36.19 -19.09 -15.77
CA VAL A 534 -36.94 -20.28 -16.20
C VAL A 534 -37.23 -21.23 -15.04
N GLU A 535 -36.27 -21.45 -14.13
CA GLU A 535 -36.49 -22.23 -12.90
C GLU A 535 -37.56 -21.59 -11.99
N PHE A 536 -37.49 -20.27 -11.82
CA PHE A 536 -38.47 -19.52 -11.05
C PHE A 536 -39.88 -19.63 -11.67
N GLU A 537 -40.02 -19.45 -12.97
CA GLU A 537 -41.29 -19.58 -13.68
C GLU A 537 -41.86 -21.01 -13.61
N ARG A 538 -41.00 -22.03 -13.69
CA ARG A 538 -41.41 -23.43 -13.46
C ARG A 538 -41.96 -23.62 -12.05
N SER A 539 -41.27 -23.11 -11.02
CA SER A 539 -41.72 -23.21 -9.63
C SER A 539 -43.06 -22.51 -9.38
N LYS A 540 -43.33 -21.42 -10.12
CA LYS A 540 -44.59 -20.69 -10.09
C LYS A 540 -45.74 -21.46 -10.73
N SER A 541 -45.48 -22.20 -11.81
CA SER A 541 -46.49 -22.98 -12.54
C SER A 541 -46.87 -24.32 -11.88
N SER A 542 -45.99 -24.91 -11.05
CA SER A 542 -46.29 -26.13 -10.29
C SER A 542 -47.00 -25.89 -8.95
N GLY A 543 -47.12 -24.63 -8.53
CA GLY A 543 -47.70 -24.21 -7.25
C GLY A 543 -49.15 -23.76 -7.36
N ALA A 544 -50.04 -24.60 -7.89
CA ALA A 544 -51.47 -24.40 -7.68
C ALA A 544 -51.79 -24.65 -6.19
N GLN A 545 -51.89 -23.56 -5.43
CA GLN A 545 -52.56 -23.42 -4.13
C GLN A 545 -52.38 -24.60 -3.16
N SER A 546 -51.16 -24.77 -2.64
CA SER A 546 -51.01 -25.52 -1.39
C SER A 546 -51.48 -24.65 -0.21
N PRO A 547 -52.37 -25.13 0.66
CA PRO A 547 -52.80 -24.41 1.86
C PRO A 547 -51.64 -24.09 2.83
N GLN A 548 -50.47 -24.72 2.67
CA GLN A 548 -49.25 -24.33 3.36
C GLN A 548 -48.63 -23.03 2.83
N ILE A 549 -48.77 -22.74 1.52
CA ILE A 549 -48.29 -21.48 0.95
C ILE A 549 -49.18 -20.33 1.44
N GLN A 550 -50.50 -20.54 1.55
CA GLN A 550 -51.39 -19.52 2.13
C GLN A 550 -51.07 -19.25 3.59
N LYS A 551 -50.86 -20.31 4.41
CA LYS A 551 -50.44 -20.12 5.82
C LYS A 551 -49.10 -19.41 5.94
N LEU A 552 -48.14 -19.72 5.06
CA LEU A 552 -46.85 -19.02 5.03
C LEU A 552 -46.99 -17.57 4.56
N ALA A 553 -47.92 -17.28 3.64
CA ALA A 553 -48.23 -15.92 3.20
C ALA A 553 -48.87 -15.11 4.34
N ASP A 554 -49.85 -15.68 5.04
CA ASP A 554 -50.48 -15.04 6.20
C ASP A 554 -49.46 -14.83 7.35
N GLU A 555 -48.56 -15.79 7.58
CA GLU A 555 -47.48 -15.66 8.59
C GLU A 555 -46.43 -14.62 8.17
N LEU A 556 -46.11 -14.53 6.87
CA LEU A 556 -45.26 -13.48 6.31
C LEU A 556 -45.91 -12.11 6.45
N GLU A 557 -47.22 -11.99 6.22
CA GLU A 557 -47.95 -10.73 6.36
C GLU A 557 -47.95 -10.24 7.82
N VAL A 558 -48.13 -11.14 8.79
CA VAL A 558 -47.99 -10.82 10.22
C VAL A 558 -46.55 -10.41 10.56
N LYS A 559 -45.53 -11.09 10.02
CA LYS A 559 -44.12 -10.73 10.23
C LYS A 559 -43.79 -9.38 9.59
N MET A 560 -44.31 -9.09 8.40
CA MET A 560 -44.19 -7.80 7.73
C MET A 560 -44.82 -6.68 8.54
N HIS A 561 -45.98 -6.92 9.16
CA HIS A 561 -46.62 -5.93 10.03
C HIS A 561 -45.78 -5.63 11.27
N LYS A 562 -45.23 -6.68 11.92
CA LYS A 562 -44.30 -6.51 13.06
C LYS A 562 -42.98 -5.83 12.68
N ILE A 563 -42.46 -6.09 11.48
CA ILE A 563 -41.27 -5.40 10.97
C ILE A 563 -41.60 -3.92 10.80
N LYS A 564 -42.75 -3.61 10.20
CA LYS A 564 -43.18 -2.23 10.03
C LYS A 564 -43.39 -1.50 11.36
N GLU A 565 -44.02 -2.14 12.35
CA GLU A 565 -44.14 -1.58 13.72
C GLU A 565 -42.76 -1.28 14.32
N ARG A 566 -41.78 -2.19 14.14
CA ARG A 566 -40.40 -1.96 14.58
C ARG A 566 -39.67 -0.86 13.81
N GLU A 567 -39.93 -0.73 12.51
CA GLU A 567 -39.39 0.36 11.68
C GLU A 567 -39.94 1.70 12.15
N ASP A 568 -41.24 1.76 12.47
CA ASP A 568 -41.89 2.94 13.03
C ASP A 568 -41.30 3.28 14.44
N GLU A 569 -41.15 2.28 15.32
CA GLU A 569 -40.49 2.44 16.64
C GLU A 569 -39.02 2.90 16.51
N LEU A 570 -38.27 2.35 15.56
CA LEU A 570 -36.89 2.76 15.29
C LEU A 570 -36.84 4.20 14.75
N GLY A 571 -37.80 4.59 13.91
CA GLY A 571 -37.93 5.96 13.44
C GLY A 571 -38.19 6.95 14.59
N GLU A 572 -39.05 6.59 15.54
CA GLU A 572 -39.27 7.40 16.75
C GLU A 572 -38.01 7.51 17.62
N LEU A 573 -37.29 6.40 17.82
CA LEU A 573 -36.01 6.40 18.55
C LEU A 573 -34.92 7.21 17.84
N GLU A 574 -34.88 7.20 16.51
CA GLU A 574 -33.94 8.01 15.73
C GLU A 574 -34.24 9.52 15.89
N ILE A 575 -35.51 9.90 15.88
CA ILE A 575 -35.95 11.28 16.16
C ILE A 575 -35.57 11.70 17.59
N GLU A 576 -35.78 10.81 18.57
CA GLU A 576 -35.40 11.03 19.98
C GLU A 576 -33.89 11.24 20.12
N LEU A 577 -33.10 10.34 19.52
CA LEU A 577 -31.64 10.40 19.54
C LEU A 577 -31.12 11.68 18.88
N GLU A 578 -31.72 12.09 17.76
CA GLU A 578 -31.33 13.32 17.06
C GLU A 578 -31.68 14.57 17.89
N ARG A 579 -32.76 14.53 18.67
CA ARG A 579 -33.11 15.60 19.62
C ARG A 579 -32.11 15.66 20.76
N GLU A 580 -31.78 14.52 21.37
CA GLU A 580 -30.80 14.45 22.45
C GLU A 580 -29.40 14.89 21.98
N LYS A 581 -28.99 14.52 20.76
CA LYS A 581 -27.74 15.01 20.14
C LYS A 581 -27.73 16.52 20.02
N LYS A 582 -28.84 17.15 19.59
CA LYS A 582 -28.95 18.61 19.48
C LYS A 582 -28.90 19.29 20.85
N GLU A 583 -29.56 18.72 21.85
CA GLU A 583 -29.50 19.21 23.23
C GLU A 583 -28.09 19.09 23.83
N ASN A 584 -27.44 17.94 23.66
CA ASN A 584 -26.06 17.72 24.09
C ASN A 584 -25.07 18.66 23.38
N LEU A 585 -25.25 18.91 22.08
CA LEU A 585 -24.45 19.90 21.35
C LEU A 585 -24.68 21.32 21.90
N SER A 586 -25.92 21.68 22.22
CA SER A 586 -26.25 22.96 22.84
C SER A 586 -25.58 23.11 24.21
N HIS A 587 -25.63 22.06 25.06
CA HIS A 587 -24.92 22.03 26.34
C HIS A 587 -23.41 22.15 26.18
N ALA A 588 -22.81 21.43 25.23
CA ALA A 588 -21.37 21.53 24.95
C ALA A 588 -20.96 22.94 24.51
N LEU A 589 -21.74 23.58 23.63
CA LEU A 589 -21.51 24.96 23.21
C LEU A 589 -21.68 25.96 24.35
N PHE A 590 -22.66 25.73 25.24
CA PHE A 590 -22.84 26.55 26.44
C PHE A 590 -21.62 26.44 27.37
N LEU A 591 -21.15 25.22 27.66
CA LEU A 591 -19.97 24.99 28.50
C LEU A 591 -18.70 25.60 27.88
N GLN A 592 -18.54 25.52 26.56
CA GLN A 592 -17.42 26.15 25.85
C GLN A 592 -17.45 27.69 26.00
N ARG A 593 -18.63 28.31 25.88
CA ARG A 593 -18.78 29.75 26.11
C ARG A 593 -18.47 30.13 27.55
N ALA A 594 -19.01 29.39 28.52
CA ALA A 594 -18.77 29.62 29.93
C ALA A 594 -17.27 29.48 30.28
N GLN A 595 -16.57 28.49 29.72
CA GLN A 595 -15.12 28.35 29.88
C GLN A 595 -14.37 29.55 29.31
N LYS A 596 -14.72 29.99 28.10
CA LYS A 596 -14.07 31.16 27.47
C LYS A 596 -14.30 32.44 28.27
N GLU A 597 -15.51 32.65 28.79
CA GLU A 597 -15.84 33.77 29.67
C GLU A 597 -15.03 33.72 30.98
N PHE A 598 -14.89 32.53 31.57
CA PHE A 598 -14.06 32.31 32.74
C PHE A 598 -12.57 32.61 32.46
N GLU A 599 -12.03 32.15 31.34
CA GLU A 599 -10.64 32.43 30.93
C GLU A 599 -10.40 33.94 30.74
N ILE A 600 -11.35 34.65 30.13
CA ILE A 600 -11.30 36.12 29.98
C ILE A 600 -11.29 36.80 31.35
N GLU A 601 -12.14 36.39 32.28
CA GLU A 601 -12.19 36.97 33.63
C GLU A 601 -10.93 36.64 34.43
N CYS A 602 -10.39 35.43 34.32
CA CYS A 602 -9.10 35.06 34.91
C CYS A 602 -7.96 35.93 34.38
N ALA A 603 -7.86 36.11 33.06
CA ALA A 603 -6.84 36.97 32.45
C ALA A 603 -6.97 38.44 32.90
N LYS A 604 -8.21 38.94 33.05
CA LYS A 604 -8.48 40.27 33.58
C LYS A 604 -8.05 40.40 35.04
N LYS A 605 -8.36 39.40 35.88
CA LYS A 605 -7.94 39.37 37.28
C LYS A 605 -6.43 39.28 37.43
N GLU A 606 -5.77 38.50 36.59
CA GLU A 606 -4.31 38.43 36.56
C GLU A 606 -3.69 39.78 36.17
N ALA A 607 -4.25 40.48 35.18
CA ALA A 607 -3.81 41.84 34.83
C ALA A 607 -4.03 42.84 35.97
N GLU A 608 -5.15 42.76 36.71
CA GLU A 608 -5.42 43.56 37.92
C GLU A 608 -4.38 43.27 39.02
N ILE A 609 -4.06 42.00 39.26
CA ILE A 609 -3.03 41.58 40.23
C ILE A 609 -1.66 42.13 39.81
N GLN A 610 -1.24 41.94 38.57
CA GLN A 610 0.04 42.46 38.07
C GLN A 610 0.13 43.98 38.19
N ALA A 611 -0.97 44.71 37.92
CA ALA A 611 -1.03 46.15 38.12
C ALA A 611 -0.93 46.55 39.60
N ALA A 612 -1.55 45.78 40.50
CA ALA A 612 -1.43 45.98 41.94
C ALA A 612 -0.01 45.68 42.45
N THR A 613 0.62 44.59 42.00
CA THR A 613 2.01 44.23 42.32
C THR A 613 2.97 45.33 41.88
N LYS A 614 2.85 45.84 40.65
CA LYS A 614 3.65 46.99 40.17
C LYS A 614 3.45 48.26 41.00
N LYS A 615 2.24 48.50 41.53
CA LYS A 615 1.98 49.63 42.44
C LYS A 615 2.67 49.40 43.79
N LEU A 616 2.63 48.18 44.31
CA LEU A 616 3.24 47.80 45.57
C LEU A 616 4.78 47.88 45.48
N GLU A 617 5.39 47.40 44.41
CA GLU A 617 6.83 47.56 44.12
C GLU A 617 7.25 49.04 44.11
N LYS A 618 6.45 49.92 43.49
CA LYS A 618 6.69 51.37 43.51
C LYS A 618 6.61 51.97 44.91
N LEU A 619 5.67 51.49 45.74
CA LEU A 619 5.55 51.94 47.13
C LEU A 619 6.70 51.40 47.99
N GLN A 620 7.12 50.16 47.78
CA GLN A 620 8.28 49.56 48.42
C GLN A 620 9.56 50.32 48.08
N ALA A 621 9.81 50.63 46.81
CA ALA A 621 10.97 51.43 46.39
C ALA A 621 10.97 52.84 47.03
N LYS A 622 9.80 53.47 47.18
CA LYS A 622 9.67 54.74 47.91
C LYS A 622 9.98 54.59 49.40
N LEU A 623 9.50 53.52 50.02
CA LEU A 623 9.76 53.23 51.44
C LEU A 623 11.25 52.96 51.68
N GLU A 624 11.90 52.14 50.85
CA GLU A 624 13.33 51.86 50.91
C GLU A 624 14.15 53.14 50.74
N SER A 625 13.76 54.02 49.80
CA SER A 625 14.39 55.34 49.64
C SER A 625 14.22 56.22 50.90
N ALA A 626 13.05 56.21 51.53
CA ALA A 626 12.80 56.94 52.78
C ALA A 626 13.59 56.36 53.96
N ILE A 627 13.69 55.03 54.07
CA ILE A 627 14.53 54.36 55.07
C ILE A 627 15.99 54.74 54.88
N MET A 628 16.53 54.67 53.65
CA MET A 628 17.90 55.09 53.36
C MET A 628 18.15 56.56 53.75
N LEU A 629 17.19 57.45 53.48
CA LEU A 629 17.27 58.85 53.90
C LEU A 629 17.25 59.00 55.42
N MET A 630 16.38 58.28 56.12
CA MET A 630 16.32 58.28 57.59
C MET A 630 17.60 57.74 58.21
N SER A 631 18.13 56.60 57.74
CA SER A 631 19.40 56.05 58.21
C SER A 631 20.57 57.01 57.93
N SER A 632 20.57 57.72 56.80
CA SER A 632 21.54 58.79 56.52
C SER A 632 21.43 59.93 57.55
N LYS A 633 20.20 60.35 57.89
CA LYS A 633 19.93 61.40 58.90
C LYS A 633 20.26 60.93 60.32
N GLU A 634 19.99 59.68 60.65
CA GLU A 634 20.35 59.07 61.93
C GLU A 634 21.86 59.00 62.09
N ASN A 635 22.59 58.59 61.05
CA ASN A 635 24.06 58.65 61.04
C ASN A 635 24.57 60.09 61.21
N GLN A 636 23.95 61.08 60.56
CA GLN A 636 24.28 62.49 60.79
C GLN A 636 24.05 62.91 62.25
N LEU A 637 22.95 62.47 62.87
CA LEU A 637 22.64 62.75 64.28
C LEU A 637 23.58 62.02 65.23
N MET A 638 23.96 60.78 64.94
CA MET A 638 24.92 60.02 65.73
C MET A 638 26.31 60.67 65.66
N ASN A 639 26.75 61.11 64.48
CA ASN A 639 27.97 61.90 64.35
C ASN A 639 27.90 63.20 65.15
N LEU A 640 26.77 63.92 65.11
CA LEU A 640 26.56 65.12 65.94
C LEU A 640 26.57 64.78 67.44
N LYS A 641 25.98 63.66 67.84
CA LYS A 641 25.96 63.19 69.22
C LYS A 641 27.35 62.79 69.70
N GLU A 642 28.16 62.12 68.89
CA GLU A 642 29.57 61.82 69.18
C GLU A 642 30.35 63.11 69.37
N ILE A 643 30.18 64.10 68.46
CA ILE A 643 30.78 65.43 68.61
C ILE A 643 30.37 66.08 69.94
N LEU A 644 29.10 66.00 70.33
CA LEU A 644 28.60 66.55 71.61
C LEU A 644 29.09 65.76 72.84
N ILE A 645 29.22 64.43 72.75
CA ILE A 645 29.77 63.60 73.82
C ILE A 645 31.27 63.89 73.98
N ASP A 646 32.01 64.04 72.90
CA ASP A 646 33.42 64.44 72.93
C ASP A 646 33.59 65.83 73.55
N GLU A 647 32.68 66.78 73.24
CA GLU A 647 32.64 68.07 73.94
C GLU A 647 32.29 67.92 75.43
N ARG A 648 31.32 67.07 75.78
CA ARG A 648 30.93 66.83 77.18
C ARG A 648 32.01 66.11 77.99
N ASN A 649 32.66 65.11 77.43
CA ASN A 649 33.71 64.35 78.10
C ASN A 649 34.98 65.19 78.27
N LYS A 650 35.25 66.12 77.35
CA LYS A 650 36.23 67.20 77.59
C LYS A 650 35.87 68.08 78.79
N LEU A 651 34.59 68.14 79.17
CA LEU A 651 34.09 68.94 80.29
C LEU A 651 33.84 68.14 81.59
N ALA A 652 33.91 66.79 81.59
CA ALA A 652 33.54 65.97 82.74
C ALA A 652 34.40 64.70 82.91
N SER A 653 35.52 64.83 83.63
CA SER A 653 36.03 63.80 84.55
C SER A 653 35.63 64.24 85.98
N PRO A 654 35.45 63.36 87.01
CA PRO A 654 36.28 62.18 87.29
C PRO A 654 35.59 60.95 87.96
N ASP A 655 36.38 59.86 88.02
CA ASP A 655 36.59 58.89 89.13
C ASP A 655 35.49 58.01 89.76
N LEU A 656 35.85 56.71 89.82
CA LEU A 656 35.48 55.62 90.76
C LEU A 656 34.12 54.91 90.57
N ASN A 657 33.92 53.63 90.89
CA ASN A 657 34.72 52.39 90.98
C ASN A 657 33.70 51.27 91.40
N ASP A 658 34.04 50.01 91.10
CA ASP A 658 33.53 48.74 91.69
C ASP A 658 32.03 48.33 91.52
N SER A 659 31.57 47.07 91.32
CA SER A 659 32.05 45.67 91.32
C SER A 659 31.05 44.87 92.17
N ARG A 660 30.25 43.96 91.61
CA ARG A 660 30.40 42.48 91.65
C ARG A 660 29.09 41.84 92.17
N TYR A 661 28.49 40.92 91.41
CA TYR A 661 28.25 39.51 91.80
C TYR A 661 27.77 38.67 90.59
N ARG A 662 28.40 37.50 90.44
CA ARG A 662 28.16 36.46 89.42
C ARG A 662 27.05 35.50 89.86
N ILE A 663 26.27 34.96 88.92
CA ILE A 663 25.82 33.56 88.91
C ILE A 663 25.88 33.06 87.46
N ALA A 664 26.50 31.90 87.26
CA ALA A 664 26.58 31.17 85.99
C ALA A 664 25.61 29.97 86.01
N SER A 665 25.09 29.58 84.84
CA SER A 665 24.81 28.17 84.54
C SER A 665 24.75 27.92 83.02
N PRO A 666 25.11 26.71 82.52
CA PRO A 666 25.56 26.47 81.14
C PRO A 666 24.70 25.44 80.36
N ASN A 667 25.18 25.09 79.15
CA ASN A 667 24.79 24.00 78.21
C ASN A 667 23.58 24.28 77.29
N SER A 668 23.50 23.87 76.01
CA SER A 668 24.37 23.12 75.07
C SER A 668 23.63 22.98 73.71
N PHE A 669 24.32 22.46 72.66
CA PHE A 669 23.90 22.04 71.29
C PHE A 669 23.96 23.12 70.20
N SER A 670 24.80 23.10 69.15
CA SER A 670 25.38 22.09 68.22
C SER A 670 24.65 22.01 66.87
N MET A 671 25.27 22.62 65.85
CA MET A 671 25.41 22.22 64.43
C MET A 671 24.18 21.80 63.58
N ASN A 672 23.97 22.47 62.43
CA ASN A 672 24.52 22.02 61.14
C ASN A 672 24.13 22.93 59.95
N ASP A 673 25.05 23.02 59.01
CA ASP A 673 24.98 23.65 57.68
C ASP A 673 23.99 22.96 56.73
N THR A 674 23.32 23.71 55.84
CA THR A 674 23.60 23.74 54.38
C THR A 674 22.54 24.53 53.57
N PRO A 675 22.94 25.18 52.46
CA PRO A 675 22.04 25.86 51.50
C PRO A 675 21.89 25.11 50.15
N LYS A 676 20.75 25.32 49.47
CA LYS A 676 20.38 25.18 48.02
C LYS A 676 18.86 24.90 47.97
N GLU A 677 18.03 25.44 47.08
CA GLU A 677 18.13 25.94 45.71
C GLU A 677 17.21 27.17 45.51
#